data_AF-A0AAV9GL35-F1
#
_entry.id   AF-A0AAV9GL35-F1
#
_cell.length_a   1.000
_cell.length_b   1.000
_cell.length_c   1.000
_cell.angle_alpha   90.00
_cell.angle_beta   90.00
_cell.angle_gamma   90.00
#
_symmetry.space_group_name_H-M   'P 1'
#
loop_
_entity.id
_entity.type
_entity.pdbx_description
1 polymer ?
#
loop_
_entity_poly.entity_id
_entity_poly.type
_entity_poly.pdbx_seq_one_letter_code
_entity_poly.pdbx_strand_id
1 'polypeptide(L)'
;MSFTKRNAVLSSARPGQTQAQAKVEKQLAPGLRPSPLDGRPTMSTGTASLDQLLAGHRGLPLGTCLLVEEQGTTDFSGILLRYYAAEGLVQGHQVHLVGFPPEWKYQLPGVAEPDAKSKTSQPSAAAPEERMKIAWRYEALGNAASAGSAARENSSGAIFCHSFDLSKRLAQSSCKGTLHPTPSTGPPTLTQGPAKPGSPLKAIIKHLKSKLESSPTNEVHRVVIPSLLSPAFYAVQCTQPSEVLQFLHGLRALLRQYNNQLTAVITLPTFLFPRSSGLVRWMELLCDGVVELIPLPATPGAAPPPSSDKKVADQPQGLLKVHSLPVYHEKGGGGAETSAWRETLSFSLSASKGLNIKPYSLPPMEDELQKEKSPASTVNRLVRISSIGGRYLVFDIEDVVHIRRNHGMCAVFTGTMPQNPTQSILLSLPIELYPEEVKLLVDKKAAFIADDATDHLSRLKTMDSPARKAYFESLNSQRKAAQRAFDDHKAQYRARHAHKVPKGKVVTNRAETEAEDSIFSSATSAPASVVAETSKLPAITPTTSNVLMPSSAISPVAPIQVPPTYPLYAFLNARGYFITPGLRFGGDYSVYPGDPFRYHAHYLANCYGWDQKIPMLDLTTSGRLGTAVKKGFLMGAEKPSEEEGAEPDTTGKNVRVFCIEWAGM
;
A
#
# COMPACT_ATOMS: atom_id res chain seq x y z
N MET A 1 -21.46 -25.75 -27.59
CA MET A 1 -21.15 -25.39 -28.99
C MET A 1 -20.11 -24.29 -28.98
N SER A 2 -18.85 -24.63 -29.23
CA SER A 2 -17.73 -23.68 -29.26
C SER A 2 -17.50 -23.19 -30.69
N PHE A 3 -17.58 -21.88 -30.93
CA PHE A 3 -17.24 -21.30 -32.23
C PHE A 3 -15.75 -20.91 -32.25
N THR A 4 -15.01 -21.47 -33.19
CA THR A 4 -13.62 -21.09 -33.51
C THR A 4 -13.62 -20.05 -34.63
N LYS A 5 -12.86 -18.97 -34.44
CA LYS A 5 -12.69 -17.89 -35.42
C LYS A 5 -11.77 -18.36 -36.56
N ARG A 6 -12.31 -18.50 -37.78
CA ARG A 6 -11.51 -18.62 -39.01
C ARG A 6 -11.17 -17.23 -39.54
N ASN A 7 -9.89 -16.90 -39.62
CA ASN A 7 -9.42 -15.72 -40.36
C ASN A 7 -9.37 -16.07 -41.84
N ALA A 8 -10.43 -15.77 -42.59
CA ALA A 8 -10.39 -15.71 -44.04
C ALA A 8 -10.42 -14.24 -44.45
N VAL A 9 -9.33 -13.75 -45.06
CA VAL A 9 -9.27 -12.42 -45.66
C VAL A 9 -9.93 -12.52 -47.04
N LEU A 10 -11.14 -11.96 -47.18
CA LEU A 10 -11.78 -11.76 -48.48
C LEU A 10 -11.19 -10.48 -49.11
N SER A 11 -10.22 -10.66 -50.00
CA SER A 11 -9.80 -9.62 -50.94
C SER A 11 -10.93 -9.39 -51.95
N SER A 12 -11.52 -8.20 -51.95
CA SER A 12 -12.30 -7.72 -53.10
C SER A 12 -11.62 -6.46 -53.63
N ALA A 13 -11.00 -6.61 -54.81
CA ALA A 13 -10.48 -5.50 -55.57
C ALA A 13 -11.65 -4.70 -56.17
N ARG A 14 -11.66 -3.38 -55.95
CA ARG A 14 -12.47 -2.45 -56.74
C ARG A 14 -11.53 -1.45 -57.42
N PRO A 15 -11.55 -1.34 -58.76
CA PRO A 15 -10.77 -0.33 -59.47
C PRO A 15 -11.54 1.00 -59.43
N GLY A 16 -10.93 1.99 -58.78
CA GLY A 16 -11.46 3.34 -58.65
C GLY A 16 -10.43 4.20 -57.94
N GLN A 17 -9.46 4.69 -58.71
CA GLN A 17 -8.41 5.57 -58.23
C GLN A 17 -9.00 6.90 -57.76
N THR A 18 -9.00 7.13 -56.46
CA THR A 18 -8.78 8.46 -55.90
C THR A 18 -7.39 8.43 -55.28
N GLN A 19 -6.48 9.23 -55.83
CA GLN A 19 -5.13 9.39 -55.30
C GLN A 19 -5.22 9.76 -53.82
N ALA A 20 -4.84 8.81 -52.95
CA ALA A 20 -4.60 9.12 -51.55
C ALA A 20 -3.38 10.05 -51.51
N GLN A 21 -3.64 11.33 -51.28
CA GLN A 21 -2.59 12.28 -50.89
C GLN A 21 -1.80 11.65 -49.74
N ALA A 22 -0.49 11.48 -49.96
CA ALA A 22 0.42 11.06 -48.92
C ALA A 22 0.23 12.02 -47.73
N LYS A 23 -0.27 11.47 -46.62
CA LYS A 23 -0.49 12.21 -45.39
C LYS A 23 0.89 12.65 -44.90
N VAL A 24 1.22 13.92 -45.07
CA VAL A 24 2.42 14.53 -44.48
C VAL A 24 2.29 14.37 -42.97
N GLU A 25 2.98 13.38 -42.40
CA GLU A 25 3.10 13.26 -40.94
C GLU A 25 3.81 14.52 -40.44
N LYS A 26 3.08 15.40 -39.76
CA LYS A 26 3.68 16.51 -39.03
C LYS A 26 4.67 15.90 -38.03
N GLN A 27 5.96 16.12 -38.29
CA GLN A 27 7.03 15.74 -37.38
C GLN A 27 6.81 16.49 -36.05
N LEU A 28 6.57 15.75 -34.97
CA LEU A 28 6.37 16.31 -33.64
C LEU A 28 7.67 16.96 -33.14
N ALA A 29 7.54 17.90 -32.20
CA ALA A 29 8.71 18.46 -31.52
C ALA A 29 9.56 17.34 -30.88
N PRO A 30 10.90 17.50 -30.79
CA PRO A 30 11.77 16.53 -30.15
C PRO A 30 11.26 16.15 -28.76
N GLY A 31 11.34 14.87 -28.38
CA GLY A 31 10.86 14.41 -27.07
C GLY A 31 9.35 14.17 -26.95
N LEU A 32 8.56 14.56 -27.95
CA LEU A 32 7.14 14.19 -28.04
C LEU A 32 6.94 12.90 -28.82
N ARG A 33 6.00 12.09 -28.34
CA ARG A 33 5.48 10.95 -29.11
C ARG A 33 3.96 10.82 -28.99
N PRO A 34 3.29 10.21 -29.98
CA PRO A 34 1.90 9.81 -29.81
C PRO A 34 1.77 8.74 -28.71
N SER A 35 0.81 8.94 -27.81
CA SER A 35 0.35 7.98 -26.80
C SER A 35 0.02 6.64 -27.47
N PRO A 36 0.56 5.51 -27.01
CA PRO A 36 0.19 4.20 -27.51
C PRO A 36 -1.29 3.83 -27.30
N LEU A 37 -1.95 4.47 -26.32
CA LEU A 37 -3.34 4.18 -25.98
C LEU A 37 -4.33 4.87 -26.93
N ASP A 38 -4.08 6.13 -27.26
CA ASP A 38 -5.07 6.98 -27.94
C ASP A 38 -4.46 8.07 -28.85
N GLY A 39 -3.16 8.01 -29.12
CA GLY A 39 -2.48 8.89 -30.09
C GLY A 39 -2.23 10.32 -29.64
N ARG A 40 -2.72 10.76 -28.47
CA ARG A 40 -2.46 12.13 -27.96
C ARG A 40 -0.94 12.37 -27.75
N PRO A 41 -0.43 13.59 -27.95
CA PRO A 41 0.96 13.88 -27.66
C PRO A 41 1.32 13.65 -26.18
N THR A 42 2.41 12.93 -25.95
CA THR A 42 2.95 12.58 -24.64
C THR A 42 4.45 12.86 -24.60
N MET A 43 4.96 13.15 -23.41
CA MET A 43 6.39 13.36 -23.17
C MET A 43 6.89 12.48 -22.03
N SER A 44 8.19 12.21 -22.00
CA SER A 44 8.78 11.48 -20.88
C SER A 44 8.81 12.32 -19.61
N THR A 45 8.60 11.67 -18.46
CA THR A 45 8.84 12.23 -17.13
C THR A 45 10.33 12.29 -16.76
N GLY A 46 11.23 11.78 -17.61
CA GLY A 46 12.65 11.56 -17.32
C GLY A 46 12.91 10.32 -16.46
N THR A 47 11.84 9.59 -16.08
CA THR A 47 11.90 8.34 -15.34
C THR A 47 11.11 7.28 -16.09
N ALA A 48 11.81 6.39 -16.80
CA ALA A 48 11.16 5.40 -17.67
C ALA A 48 10.16 4.49 -16.93
N SER A 49 10.45 4.12 -15.68
CA SER A 49 9.52 3.32 -14.87
C SER A 49 8.27 4.09 -14.47
N LEU A 50 8.36 5.41 -14.26
CA LEU A 50 7.19 6.26 -13.98
C LEU A 50 6.36 6.46 -15.24
N ASP A 51 7.00 6.63 -16.41
CA ASP A 51 6.31 6.74 -17.69
C ASP A 51 5.40 5.53 -17.94
N GLN A 52 5.92 4.33 -17.64
CA GLN A 52 5.14 3.09 -17.74
C GLN A 52 3.88 3.10 -16.87
N LEU A 53 3.87 3.84 -15.74
CA LEU A 53 2.75 3.91 -14.80
C LEU A 53 1.58 4.80 -15.26
N LEU A 54 1.78 5.63 -16.27
CA LEU A 54 0.82 6.68 -16.66
C LEU A 54 -0.30 6.13 -17.56
N ALA A 55 -1.11 5.22 -17.03
CA ALA A 55 -2.35 4.70 -17.62
C ALA A 55 -2.22 4.20 -19.08
N GLY A 56 -1.07 3.61 -19.45
CA GLY A 56 -0.82 3.12 -20.81
C GLY A 56 -0.41 4.20 -21.82
N HIS A 57 -0.41 5.48 -21.44
CA HIS A 57 0.15 6.58 -22.24
C HIS A 57 1.68 6.48 -22.37
N ARG A 58 2.33 5.71 -21.49
CA ARG A 58 3.80 5.53 -21.43
C ARG A 58 4.54 6.87 -21.40
N GLY A 59 4.08 7.81 -20.60
CA GLY A 59 4.58 9.18 -20.56
C GLY A 59 3.47 10.12 -20.08
N LEU A 60 3.85 11.35 -19.75
CA LEU A 60 2.92 12.38 -19.30
C LEU A 60 2.22 13.02 -20.51
N PRO A 61 0.89 12.93 -20.64
CA PRO A 61 0.17 13.61 -21.70
C PRO A 61 0.30 15.14 -21.64
N LEU A 62 0.42 15.79 -22.80
CA LEU A 62 0.38 17.24 -22.85
C LEU A 62 -0.95 17.79 -22.32
N GLY A 63 -0.88 18.97 -21.73
CA GLY A 63 -2.00 19.64 -21.08
C GLY A 63 -2.39 19.05 -19.74
N THR A 64 -1.54 18.23 -19.11
CA THR A 64 -1.82 17.61 -17.81
C THR A 64 -0.75 17.91 -16.75
N CYS A 65 -1.12 17.75 -15.47
CA CYS A 65 -0.18 17.81 -14.35
C CYS A 65 -0.14 16.55 -13.48
N LEU A 66 1.01 16.33 -12.85
CA LEU A 66 1.24 15.27 -11.88
C LEU A 66 1.66 15.86 -10.53
N LEU A 67 0.89 15.55 -9.48
CA LEU A 67 1.25 15.83 -8.09
C LEU A 67 1.95 14.60 -7.50
N VAL A 68 3.15 14.81 -6.98
CA VAL A 68 3.96 13.79 -6.30
C VAL A 68 4.03 14.15 -4.82
N GLU A 69 3.33 13.37 -4.02
CA GLU A 69 3.29 13.48 -2.58
C GLU A 69 4.39 12.62 -1.97
N GLU A 70 5.05 13.09 -0.92
CA GLU A 70 6.06 12.31 -0.19
C GLU A 70 5.80 12.33 1.31
N GLN A 71 5.81 11.15 1.93
CA GLN A 71 5.74 10.99 3.39
C GLN A 71 7.14 11.05 4.01
N GLY A 72 7.23 11.58 5.23
CA GLY A 72 8.50 11.68 5.96
C GLY A 72 9.36 12.88 5.55
N THR A 73 10.67 12.76 5.76
CA THR A 73 11.65 13.85 5.63
C THR A 73 12.69 13.64 4.52
N THR A 74 12.53 12.60 3.71
CA THR A 74 13.39 12.35 2.54
C THR A 74 13.02 13.27 1.35
N ASP A 75 13.83 13.24 0.29
CA ASP A 75 13.62 14.05 -0.94
C ASP A 75 13.61 13.18 -2.21
N PHE A 76 12.94 12.01 -2.18
CA PHE A 76 12.82 11.16 -3.36
C PHE A 76 11.97 11.82 -4.46
N SER A 77 10.92 12.55 -4.07
CA SER A 77 10.06 13.32 -4.98
C SER A 77 10.85 14.43 -5.68
N GLY A 78 11.77 15.10 -4.96
CA GLY A 78 12.67 16.09 -5.56
C GLY A 78 13.61 15.49 -6.60
N ILE A 79 13.98 14.20 -6.49
CA ILE A 79 14.81 13.53 -7.50
C ILE A 79 14.01 13.24 -8.77
N LEU A 80 12.76 12.75 -8.66
CA LEU A 80 11.85 12.62 -9.82
C LEU A 80 11.70 13.94 -10.55
N LEU A 81 11.55 15.03 -9.79
CA LEU A 81 11.38 16.36 -10.34
C LEU A 81 12.65 16.86 -11.07
N ARG A 82 13.84 16.51 -10.57
CA ARG A 82 15.12 16.79 -11.25
C ARG A 82 15.26 15.98 -12.55
N TYR A 83 14.84 14.71 -12.59
CA TYR A 83 14.80 13.96 -13.85
C TYR A 83 13.87 14.60 -14.87
N TYR A 84 12.68 15.03 -14.44
CA TYR A 84 11.72 15.70 -15.31
C TYR A 84 12.26 17.02 -15.90
N ALA A 85 12.99 17.80 -15.10
CA ALA A 85 13.67 19.01 -15.56
C ALA A 85 14.85 18.70 -16.50
N ALA A 86 15.70 17.72 -16.14
CA ALA A 86 16.85 17.32 -16.95
C ALA A 86 16.42 16.78 -18.32
N GLU A 87 15.40 15.94 -18.39
CA GLU A 87 14.83 15.44 -19.65
C GLU A 87 14.35 16.59 -20.54
N GLY A 88 13.69 17.59 -19.94
CA GLY A 88 13.32 18.81 -20.66
C GLY A 88 14.50 19.55 -21.29
N LEU A 89 15.56 19.77 -20.53
CA LEU A 89 16.74 20.47 -21.03
C LEU A 89 17.48 19.67 -22.11
N VAL A 90 17.56 18.34 -22.00
CA VAL A 90 18.19 17.48 -23.02
C VAL A 90 17.36 17.43 -24.30
N GLN A 91 16.03 17.42 -24.20
CA GLN A 91 15.11 17.38 -25.34
C GLN A 91 14.96 18.74 -26.06
N GLY A 92 15.38 19.85 -25.46
CA GLY A 92 15.23 21.18 -26.05
C GLY A 92 14.00 21.97 -25.58
N HIS A 93 13.40 21.57 -24.46
CA HIS A 93 12.17 22.18 -23.94
C HIS A 93 12.47 23.41 -23.07
N GLN A 94 11.44 24.23 -22.88
CA GLN A 94 11.44 25.36 -21.96
C GLN A 94 11.04 24.89 -20.56
N VAL A 95 11.97 24.89 -19.61
CA VAL A 95 11.73 24.41 -18.24
C VAL A 95 11.50 25.61 -17.32
N HIS A 96 10.31 25.73 -16.74
CA HIS A 96 9.96 26.81 -15.81
C HIS A 96 10.10 26.33 -14.36
N LEU A 97 11.09 26.85 -13.64
CA LEU A 97 11.37 26.48 -12.25
C LEU A 97 10.69 27.46 -11.30
N VAL A 98 9.83 26.94 -10.41
CA VAL A 98 9.06 27.75 -9.47
C VAL A 98 9.67 27.76 -8.08
N GLY A 99 9.92 28.96 -7.55
CA GLY A 99 10.32 29.15 -6.14
C GLY A 99 11.80 28.90 -5.83
N PHE A 100 12.60 28.45 -6.80
CA PHE A 100 14.02 28.11 -6.64
C PHE A 100 14.93 28.99 -7.51
N PRO A 101 16.16 29.24 -7.04
CA PRO A 101 17.10 30.12 -7.72
C PRO A 101 17.79 29.37 -8.90
N PRO A 102 18.37 30.09 -9.88
CA PRO A 102 18.94 29.50 -11.10
C PRO A 102 20.01 28.43 -10.84
N GLU A 103 20.70 28.48 -9.71
CA GLU A 103 21.73 27.54 -9.28
C GLU A 103 21.19 26.12 -9.06
N TRP A 104 19.87 25.96 -8.91
CA TRP A 104 19.22 24.65 -8.86
C TRP A 104 19.54 23.79 -10.09
N LYS A 105 19.85 24.41 -11.24
CA LYS A 105 20.29 23.72 -12.46
C LYS A 105 21.55 22.87 -12.26
N TYR A 106 22.44 23.27 -11.34
CA TYR A 106 23.68 22.54 -11.04
C TYR A 106 23.44 21.27 -10.21
N GLN A 107 22.20 21.05 -9.76
CA GLN A 107 21.79 19.84 -9.07
C GLN A 107 21.17 18.79 -10.01
N LEU A 108 21.01 19.11 -11.31
CA LEU A 108 20.41 18.21 -12.27
C LEU A 108 21.36 17.06 -12.62
N PRO A 109 20.87 15.81 -12.69
CA PRO A 109 21.69 14.63 -12.95
C PRO A 109 22.21 14.63 -14.38
N GLY A 110 23.40 14.02 -14.58
CA GLY A 110 24.02 13.89 -15.89
C GLY A 110 23.37 12.79 -16.73
N VAL A 111 23.45 12.88 -18.05
CA VAL A 111 23.02 11.79 -18.95
C VAL A 111 23.98 10.60 -18.74
N ALA A 112 23.42 9.40 -18.59
CA ALA A 112 24.20 8.18 -18.48
C ALA A 112 24.76 7.79 -19.86
N GLU A 113 26.02 7.33 -19.89
CA GLU A 113 26.61 6.78 -21.11
C GLU A 113 25.97 5.41 -21.39
N PRO A 114 25.63 5.09 -22.66
CA PRO A 114 25.15 3.76 -23.00
C PRO A 114 26.24 2.72 -22.71
N ASP A 115 25.91 1.67 -21.96
CA ASP A 115 26.84 0.58 -21.66
C ASP A 115 27.40 -0.04 -22.95
N ALA A 116 28.68 0.23 -23.23
CA ALA A 116 29.42 -0.27 -24.39
C ALA A 116 29.64 -1.81 -24.37
N LYS A 117 29.11 -2.54 -23.39
CA LYS A 117 29.23 -4.00 -23.25
C LYS A 117 28.09 -4.81 -23.90
N SER A 118 27.24 -4.18 -24.71
CA SER A 118 26.17 -4.88 -25.45
C SER A 118 26.52 -5.24 -26.90
N LYS A 119 27.78 -5.06 -27.34
CA LYS A 119 28.26 -5.55 -28.64
C LYS A 119 29.22 -6.73 -28.48
N THR A 120 28.71 -7.89 -28.93
CA THR A 120 29.44 -9.07 -29.41
C THR A 120 30.15 -9.94 -28.37
N SER A 121 29.44 -10.94 -27.86
CA SER A 121 30.01 -12.28 -27.67
C SER A 121 29.11 -13.30 -28.34
N GLN A 122 29.57 -13.86 -29.46
CA GLN A 122 29.05 -15.13 -29.95
C GLN A 122 29.33 -16.19 -28.87
N PRO A 123 28.37 -17.07 -28.52
CA PRO A 123 28.65 -18.14 -27.58
C PRO A 123 29.44 -19.25 -28.30
N SER A 124 30.70 -19.42 -27.92
CA SER A 124 31.43 -20.66 -28.19
C SER A 124 30.83 -21.79 -27.36
N ALA A 125 30.57 -22.92 -28.01
CA ALA A 125 29.96 -24.11 -27.44
C ALA A 125 30.75 -24.66 -26.25
N ALA A 126 30.11 -24.74 -25.08
CA ALA A 126 30.48 -25.61 -23.97
C ALA A 126 29.21 -26.29 -23.42
N ALA A 127 29.36 -27.54 -23.01
CA ALA A 127 28.32 -28.55 -22.76
C ALA A 127 27.35 -28.21 -21.59
N PRO A 128 26.17 -28.87 -21.52
CA PRO A 128 25.03 -28.39 -20.74
C PRO A 128 25.06 -28.91 -19.30
N GLU A 129 25.04 -28.01 -18.32
CA GLU A 129 24.58 -28.35 -16.97
C GLU A 129 23.10 -28.00 -16.83
N GLU A 130 22.35 -28.98 -16.35
CA GLU A 130 20.89 -29.08 -16.36
C GLU A 130 20.24 -28.14 -15.33
N ARG A 131 20.09 -26.85 -15.68
CA ARG A 131 19.24 -25.91 -14.93
C ARG A 131 17.76 -26.11 -15.27
N MET A 132 16.93 -26.30 -14.24
CA MET A 132 15.50 -26.61 -14.31
C MET A 132 14.69 -25.63 -15.18
N LYS A 133 13.91 -26.19 -16.11
CA LYS A 133 13.09 -25.50 -17.14
C LYS A 133 11.79 -24.84 -16.63
N ILE A 134 11.56 -24.77 -15.31
CA ILE A 134 10.30 -24.24 -14.75
C ILE A 134 10.36 -22.73 -14.48
N ALA A 135 11.52 -22.19 -14.10
CA ALA A 135 11.68 -20.77 -13.75
C ALA A 135 11.47 -19.82 -14.95
N TRP A 136 11.64 -20.30 -16.18
CA TRP A 136 11.57 -19.46 -17.38
C TRP A 136 10.13 -19.00 -17.72
N ARG A 137 9.11 -19.77 -17.33
CA ARG A 137 7.70 -19.42 -17.61
C ARG A 137 7.15 -18.31 -16.71
N TYR A 138 7.72 -18.11 -15.52
CA TYR A 138 7.34 -16.99 -14.64
C TYR A 138 8.22 -15.77 -14.81
N GLU A 139 9.48 -15.96 -15.20
CA GLU A 139 10.35 -14.84 -15.59
C GLU A 139 9.79 -14.10 -16.81
N ALA A 140 9.24 -14.82 -17.81
CA ALA A 140 8.61 -14.20 -18.97
C ALA A 140 7.28 -13.48 -18.69
N LEU A 141 6.58 -13.80 -17.58
CA LEU A 141 5.34 -13.11 -17.19
C LEU A 141 5.60 -11.87 -16.32
N GLY A 142 6.68 -11.85 -15.53
CA GLY A 142 7.07 -10.73 -14.66
C GLY A 142 8.10 -9.76 -15.27
N ASN A 143 8.96 -10.22 -16.18
CA ASN A 143 10.01 -9.39 -16.83
C ASN A 143 9.53 -8.70 -18.12
N ALA A 144 8.24 -8.70 -18.45
CA ALA A 144 7.72 -7.75 -19.44
C ALA A 144 7.88 -6.27 -18.98
N ALA A 145 8.25 -6.05 -17.71
CA ALA A 145 8.44 -4.75 -17.08
C ALA A 145 9.90 -4.44 -16.64
N SER A 146 10.89 -5.30 -16.92
CA SER A 146 12.29 -5.06 -16.52
C SER A 146 13.27 -5.42 -17.63
N ALA A 147 13.95 -4.38 -18.14
CA ALA A 147 15.22 -4.40 -18.85
C ALA A 147 15.38 -5.46 -19.97
N GLY A 148 14.84 -5.17 -21.16
CA GLY A 148 15.19 -5.93 -22.36
C GLY A 148 14.52 -5.50 -23.67
N SER A 149 13.40 -4.77 -23.63
CA SER A 149 12.66 -4.39 -24.86
C SER A 149 12.58 -2.87 -25.11
N ALA A 150 13.59 -2.11 -24.66
CA ALA A 150 13.70 -0.68 -24.97
C ALA A 150 14.32 -0.40 -26.36
N ALA A 151 14.62 -1.44 -27.16
CA ALA A 151 15.29 -1.32 -28.46
C ALA A 151 14.48 -1.93 -29.61
N ARG A 152 13.17 -1.72 -29.64
CA ARG A 152 12.40 -1.75 -30.90
C ARG A 152 11.65 -0.43 -31.04
N GLU A 153 12.42 0.63 -31.23
CA GLU A 153 11.89 1.90 -31.72
C GLU A 153 11.61 1.79 -33.23
N ASN A 154 10.51 2.41 -33.64
CA ASN A 154 10.22 2.76 -35.01
C ASN A 154 11.38 3.56 -35.62
N SER A 155 11.44 3.54 -36.95
CA SER A 155 12.43 4.05 -37.90
C SER A 155 12.87 5.54 -37.81
N SER A 156 12.81 6.21 -36.67
CA SER A 156 13.32 7.57 -36.44
C SER A 156 14.20 7.60 -35.18
N GLY A 157 15.53 7.65 -35.35
CA GLY A 157 16.52 7.47 -34.27
C GLY A 157 16.62 8.57 -33.19
N ALA A 158 15.51 9.03 -32.62
CA ALA A 158 15.46 10.00 -31.53
C ALA A 158 14.99 9.37 -30.21
N ILE A 159 15.82 9.46 -29.17
CA ILE A 159 15.59 8.88 -27.83
C ILE A 159 14.40 9.59 -27.15
N PHE A 160 13.39 8.82 -26.72
CA PHE A 160 12.21 9.37 -26.03
C PHE A 160 12.43 9.69 -24.54
N CYS A 161 13.23 8.87 -23.84
CA CYS A 161 13.55 9.03 -22.42
C CYS A 161 15.02 8.69 -22.23
N HIS A 162 15.80 9.64 -21.74
CA HIS A 162 17.21 9.41 -21.44
C HIS A 162 17.34 8.69 -20.10
N SER A 163 18.46 7.98 -19.92
CA SER A 163 18.87 7.48 -18.60
C SER A 163 19.76 8.51 -17.93
N PHE A 164 19.56 8.75 -16.64
CA PHE A 164 20.29 9.77 -15.88
C PHE A 164 21.07 9.13 -14.72
N ASP A 165 22.28 9.64 -14.49
CA ASP A 165 23.20 9.21 -13.45
C ASP A 165 23.34 10.32 -12.40
N LEU A 166 22.97 10.03 -11.15
CA LEU A 166 23.01 10.96 -10.03
C LEU A 166 24.42 11.25 -9.52
N SER A 167 25.38 10.38 -9.83
CA SER A 167 26.80 10.62 -9.51
C SER A 167 27.39 11.71 -10.40
N LYS A 168 26.76 12.00 -11.55
CA LYS A 168 27.16 13.01 -12.51
C LYS A 168 26.27 14.25 -12.43
N ARG A 169 26.68 15.33 -13.09
CA ARG A 169 25.89 16.54 -13.27
C ARG A 169 25.65 16.79 -14.74
N LEU A 170 24.51 17.41 -15.05
CA LEU A 170 24.13 17.72 -16.42
C LEU A 170 25.15 18.69 -17.04
N ALA A 171 25.82 18.23 -18.09
CA ALA A 171 26.79 19.04 -18.81
C ALA A 171 26.07 20.11 -19.65
N GLN A 172 26.63 21.32 -19.70
CA GLN A 172 26.05 22.41 -20.48
C GLN A 172 25.97 22.08 -21.98
N SER A 173 26.88 21.23 -22.49
CA SER A 173 26.86 20.73 -23.87
C SER A 173 25.67 19.80 -24.17
N SER A 174 25.08 19.17 -23.14
CA SER A 174 23.91 18.30 -23.27
C SER A 174 22.59 19.08 -23.20
N CYS A 175 22.61 20.31 -22.69
CA CYS A 175 21.43 21.17 -22.58
C CYS A 175 21.11 21.82 -23.92
N LYS A 176 20.03 21.38 -24.57
CA LYS A 176 19.46 22.02 -25.78
C LYS A 176 18.34 23.00 -25.42
N GLY A 177 17.73 22.84 -24.25
CA GLY A 177 16.61 23.65 -23.75
C GLY A 177 17.05 24.81 -22.85
N THR A 178 16.09 25.59 -22.38
CA THR A 178 16.34 26.75 -21.52
C THR A 178 15.60 26.62 -20.19
N LEU A 179 16.27 26.99 -19.09
CA LEU A 179 15.69 27.06 -17.76
C LEU A 179 15.26 28.49 -17.45
N HIS A 180 13.99 28.69 -17.13
CA HIS A 180 13.38 29.96 -16.72
C HIS A 180 13.05 29.91 -15.22
N PRO A 181 13.95 30.37 -14.33
CA PRO A 181 13.64 30.49 -12.92
C PRO A 181 12.65 31.63 -12.68
N THR A 182 11.62 31.39 -11.90
CA THR A 182 10.77 32.45 -11.36
C THR A 182 11.29 32.87 -9.97
N PRO A 183 11.20 34.17 -9.61
CA PRO A 183 11.72 34.66 -8.34
C PRO A 183 11.19 33.85 -7.16
N SER A 184 12.08 33.54 -6.21
CA SER A 184 11.72 32.82 -4.99
C SER A 184 10.62 33.58 -4.24
N THR A 185 9.55 32.88 -3.84
CA THR A 185 8.46 33.43 -3.03
C THR A 185 8.84 33.54 -1.56
N GLY A 186 10.13 33.79 -1.30
CA GLY A 186 10.90 33.32 -0.15
C GLY A 186 10.29 33.62 1.22
N PRO A 187 10.74 32.91 2.27
CA PRO A 187 10.43 33.30 3.64
C PRO A 187 10.98 34.72 3.88
N PRO A 188 10.25 35.58 4.60
CA PRO A 188 10.72 36.91 4.91
C PRO A 188 11.99 36.78 5.76
N THR A 189 13.15 37.12 5.18
CA THR A 189 14.32 37.45 5.99
C THR A 189 13.95 38.62 6.89
N LEU A 190 14.47 38.65 8.12
CA LEU A 190 14.30 39.74 9.12
C LEU A 190 14.64 41.15 8.62
N THR A 191 15.09 41.29 7.37
CA THR A 191 15.67 42.48 6.75
C THR A 191 14.96 42.94 5.46
N GLN A 192 13.90 42.27 5.00
CA GLN A 192 13.12 42.80 3.86
C GLN A 192 12.05 43.77 4.36
N GLY A 193 12.11 45.00 3.86
CA GLY A 193 11.09 46.04 4.07
C GLY A 193 9.69 45.61 3.60
N PRO A 194 8.66 46.44 3.82
CA PRO A 194 7.26 46.05 3.68
C PRO A 194 6.97 45.39 2.32
N ALA A 195 6.44 44.17 2.37
CA ALA A 195 6.10 43.37 1.20
C ALA A 195 5.15 44.14 0.27
N LYS A 196 5.43 44.10 -1.05
CA LYS A 196 4.51 44.64 -2.05
C LYS A 196 3.13 43.94 -1.92
N PRO A 197 2.01 44.67 -2.03
CA PRO A 197 0.67 44.11 -1.93
C PRO A 197 0.37 43.28 -3.18
N GLY A 198 0.68 41.98 -3.15
CA GLY A 198 0.41 41.07 -4.25
C GLY A 198 0.67 39.62 -3.87
N SER A 199 -0.19 38.71 -4.31
CA SER A 199 0.03 37.28 -4.12
C SER A 199 1.26 36.80 -4.90
N PRO A 200 2.24 36.16 -4.24
CA PRO A 200 3.40 35.61 -4.91
C PRO A 200 3.04 34.47 -5.89
N LEU A 201 2.01 33.67 -5.56
CA LEU A 201 1.54 32.60 -6.44
C LEU A 201 0.82 33.12 -7.69
N LYS A 202 0.07 34.22 -7.59
CA LYS A 202 -0.55 34.88 -8.76
C LYS A 202 0.49 35.45 -9.73
N ALA A 203 1.61 35.94 -9.21
CA ALA A 203 2.71 36.43 -10.04
C ALA A 203 3.32 35.31 -10.90
N ILE A 204 3.41 34.08 -10.37
CA ILE A 204 3.88 32.90 -11.12
C ILE A 204 2.95 32.60 -12.29
N ILE A 205 1.62 32.56 -12.08
CA ILE A 205 0.65 32.34 -13.17
C ILE A 205 0.76 33.43 -14.25
N LYS A 206 0.91 34.70 -13.84
CA LYS A 206 1.11 35.81 -14.79
C LYS A 206 2.38 35.65 -15.61
N HIS A 207 3.49 35.24 -14.98
CA HIS A 207 4.76 34.99 -15.66
C HIS A 207 4.65 33.83 -16.66
N LEU A 208 4.08 32.69 -16.23
CA LEU A 208 3.87 31.53 -17.10
C LEU A 208 3.00 31.89 -18.30
N LYS A 209 1.89 32.60 -18.08
CA LYS A 209 1.01 33.07 -19.15
C LYS A 209 1.74 33.96 -20.15
N SER A 210 2.48 34.96 -19.67
CA SER A 210 3.24 35.86 -20.54
C SER A 210 4.29 35.12 -21.38
N LYS A 211 4.99 34.13 -20.80
CA LYS A 211 5.94 33.31 -21.55
C LYS A 211 5.27 32.45 -22.59
N LEU A 212 4.17 31.79 -22.26
CA LEU A 212 3.41 30.95 -23.19
C LEU A 212 2.84 31.76 -24.36
N GLU A 213 2.31 32.96 -24.10
CA GLU A 213 1.81 33.87 -25.15
C GLU A 213 2.91 34.35 -26.10
N SER A 214 4.14 34.52 -25.59
CA SER A 214 5.29 34.91 -26.40
C SER A 214 5.98 33.76 -27.14
N SER A 215 5.66 32.51 -26.81
CA SER A 215 6.35 31.34 -27.34
C SER A 215 5.65 30.79 -28.59
N PRO A 216 6.40 30.30 -29.60
CA PRO A 216 5.82 29.70 -30.79
C PRO A 216 5.10 28.39 -30.45
N THR A 217 4.11 28.01 -31.26
CA THR A 217 3.24 26.86 -30.95
C THR A 217 3.92 25.48 -30.98
N ASN A 218 5.17 25.43 -31.46
CA ASN A 218 5.99 24.22 -31.51
C ASN A 218 6.90 24.07 -30.28
N GLU A 219 7.00 25.08 -29.42
CA GLU A 219 7.81 25.01 -28.20
C GLU A 219 7.05 24.29 -27.09
N VAL A 220 7.76 23.40 -26.41
CA VAL A 220 7.22 22.59 -25.32
C VAL A 220 7.69 23.16 -24.00
N HIS A 221 6.77 23.32 -23.06
CA HIS A 221 6.99 23.92 -21.75
C HIS A 221 6.74 22.90 -20.63
N ARG A 222 7.70 22.79 -19.70
CA ARG A 222 7.63 21.95 -18.51
C ARG A 222 7.64 22.83 -17.27
N VAL A 223 6.58 22.84 -16.48
CA VAL A 223 6.53 23.55 -15.20
C VAL A 223 7.00 22.62 -14.09
N VAL A 224 7.95 23.10 -13.31
CA VAL A 224 8.65 22.36 -12.26
C VAL A 224 8.44 23.09 -10.94
N ILE A 225 7.69 22.48 -10.02
CA ILE A 225 7.35 23.08 -8.72
C ILE A 225 7.87 22.19 -7.59
N PRO A 226 9.08 22.44 -7.09
CA PRO A 226 9.63 21.67 -5.99
C PRO A 226 9.02 22.12 -4.66
N SER A 227 8.65 21.13 -3.85
CA SER A 227 8.23 21.25 -2.45
C SER A 227 7.24 22.39 -2.24
N LEU A 228 6.13 22.35 -2.98
CA LEU A 228 5.06 23.34 -2.92
C LEU A 228 4.64 23.57 -1.46
N LEU A 229 4.51 24.84 -1.06
CA LEU A 229 4.21 25.29 0.31
C LEU A 229 5.30 25.02 1.37
N SER A 230 6.48 24.55 0.99
CA SER A 230 7.59 24.41 1.95
C SER A 230 7.93 25.76 2.60
N PRO A 231 7.95 25.87 3.94
CA PRO A 231 8.29 27.11 4.64
C PRO A 231 9.70 27.64 4.31
N ALA A 232 10.58 26.80 3.75
CA ALA A 232 11.91 27.21 3.32
C ALA A 232 11.89 28.12 2.07
N PHE A 233 10.84 28.05 1.24
CA PHE A 233 10.78 28.73 -0.06
C PHE A 233 9.50 29.53 -0.29
N TYR A 234 8.44 29.23 0.47
CA TYR A 234 7.14 29.87 0.35
C TYR A 234 6.81 30.63 1.64
N ALA A 235 6.40 31.88 1.48
CA ALA A 235 5.86 32.66 2.58
C ALA A 235 4.55 32.04 3.13
N VAL A 236 4.26 32.28 4.41
CA VAL A 236 3.12 31.66 5.12
C VAL A 236 1.79 31.97 4.45
N GLN A 237 1.61 33.14 3.83
CA GLN A 237 0.38 33.46 3.09
C GLN A 237 0.08 32.49 1.95
N CYS A 238 1.08 31.84 1.35
CA CYS A 238 0.88 30.86 0.28
C CYS A 238 0.08 29.63 0.74
N THR A 239 0.09 29.32 2.04
CA THR A 239 -0.65 28.18 2.63
C THR A 239 -2.15 28.43 2.74
N GLN A 240 -2.60 29.69 2.57
CA GLN A 240 -4.01 30.01 2.64
C GLN A 240 -4.76 29.36 1.47
N PRO A 241 -5.92 28.72 1.69
CA PRO A 241 -6.68 28.07 0.62
C PRO A 241 -7.01 29.00 -0.55
N SER A 242 -7.31 30.28 -0.26
CA SER A 242 -7.58 31.30 -1.28
C SER A 242 -6.38 31.59 -2.19
N GLU A 243 -5.16 31.27 -1.75
CA GLU A 243 -3.93 31.48 -2.50
C GLU A 243 -3.55 30.23 -3.29
N VAL A 244 -3.31 29.11 -2.60
CA VAL A 244 -2.84 27.88 -3.25
C VAL A 244 -3.88 27.23 -4.15
N LEU A 245 -5.17 27.23 -3.78
CA LEU A 245 -6.20 26.62 -4.62
C LEU A 245 -6.47 27.47 -5.87
N GLN A 246 -6.45 28.81 -5.75
CA GLN A 246 -6.53 29.70 -6.90
C GLN A 246 -5.32 29.53 -7.83
N PHE A 247 -4.13 29.32 -7.26
CA PHE A 247 -2.93 29.03 -8.01
C PHE A 247 -3.04 27.72 -8.80
N LEU A 248 -3.39 26.60 -8.17
CA LEU A 248 -3.54 25.32 -8.84
C LEU A 248 -4.67 25.33 -9.87
N HIS A 249 -5.78 26.00 -9.56
CA HIS A 249 -6.86 26.22 -10.52
C HIS A 249 -6.39 27.03 -11.75
N GLY A 250 -5.64 28.11 -11.54
CA GLY A 250 -5.04 28.91 -12.61
C GLY A 250 -4.02 28.13 -13.44
N LEU A 251 -3.21 27.28 -12.80
CA LEU A 251 -2.27 26.39 -13.48
C LEU A 251 -3.01 25.36 -14.33
N ARG A 252 -4.09 24.76 -13.81
CA ARG A 252 -4.95 23.85 -14.58
C ARG A 252 -5.59 24.55 -15.77
N ALA A 253 -6.05 25.78 -15.61
CA ALA A 253 -6.58 26.57 -16.72
C ALA A 253 -5.53 26.79 -17.83
N LEU A 254 -4.29 27.12 -17.47
CA LEU A 254 -3.18 27.23 -18.45
C LEU A 254 -2.88 25.88 -19.11
N LEU A 255 -2.87 24.77 -18.37
CA LEU A 255 -2.66 23.44 -18.93
C LEU A 255 -3.73 23.05 -19.96
N ARG A 256 -5.00 23.42 -19.71
CA ARG A 256 -6.09 23.18 -20.67
C ARG A 256 -6.05 24.14 -21.86
N GLN A 257 -5.66 25.39 -21.66
CA GLN A 257 -5.52 26.38 -22.73
C GLN A 257 -4.35 26.04 -23.67
N TYR A 258 -3.21 25.60 -23.12
CA TYR A 258 -2.00 25.26 -23.85
C TYR A 258 -1.77 23.73 -23.89
N ASN A 259 -2.84 22.99 -24.19
CA ASN A 259 -2.88 21.53 -24.11
C ASN A 259 -1.92 20.78 -25.05
N ASN A 260 -1.35 21.46 -26.04
CA ASN A 260 -0.39 20.89 -26.99
C ASN A 260 1.07 21.30 -26.70
N GLN A 261 1.32 22.04 -25.61
CA GLN A 261 2.64 22.61 -25.32
C GLN A 261 3.03 22.51 -23.84
N LEU A 262 2.07 22.48 -22.90
CA LEU A 262 2.35 22.63 -21.47
C LEU A 262 2.12 21.35 -20.66
N THR A 263 3.01 21.07 -19.72
CA THR A 263 2.87 20.02 -18.69
C THR A 263 3.45 20.50 -17.36
N ALA A 264 3.00 19.95 -16.24
CA ALA A 264 3.52 20.33 -14.92
C ALA A 264 3.76 19.12 -14.01
N VAL A 265 4.84 19.17 -13.24
CA VAL A 265 5.09 18.23 -12.13
C VAL A 265 5.32 19.05 -10.86
N ILE A 266 4.61 18.66 -9.80
CA ILE A 266 4.55 19.37 -8.52
C ILE A 266 4.90 18.36 -7.44
N THR A 267 5.78 18.71 -6.51
CA THR A 267 6.05 17.87 -5.32
C THR A 267 5.49 18.52 -4.06
N LEU A 268 4.95 17.71 -3.14
CA LEU A 268 4.33 18.19 -1.88
C LEU A 268 4.80 17.33 -0.69
N PRO A 269 5.46 17.94 0.32
CA PRO A 269 5.85 17.21 1.54
C PRO A 269 4.64 16.98 2.44
N THR A 270 4.12 15.75 2.46
CA THR A 270 2.90 15.42 3.21
C THR A 270 3.11 15.33 4.73
N PHE A 271 4.36 15.28 5.18
CA PHE A 271 4.67 15.44 6.62
C PHE A 271 4.31 16.83 7.15
N LEU A 272 4.43 17.88 6.32
CA LEU A 272 4.02 19.24 6.67
C LEU A 272 2.54 19.49 6.34
N PHE A 273 2.05 18.88 5.26
CA PHE A 273 0.67 19.01 4.80
C PHE A 273 0.04 17.60 4.68
N PRO A 274 -0.54 17.05 5.76
CA PRO A 274 -1.09 15.70 5.73
C PRO A 274 -2.20 15.56 4.70
N ARG A 275 -2.22 14.44 3.97
CA ARG A 275 -3.26 14.10 3.00
C ARG A 275 -4.67 14.01 3.61
N SER A 276 -4.75 13.73 4.92
CA SER A 276 -6.00 13.75 5.68
C SER A 276 -6.59 15.16 5.84
N SER A 277 -5.82 16.22 5.52
CA SER A 277 -6.30 17.59 5.55
C SER A 277 -7.19 17.90 4.34
N GLY A 278 -8.23 18.72 4.56
CA GLY A 278 -9.11 19.17 3.47
C GLY A 278 -8.35 19.95 2.39
N LEU A 279 -7.33 20.72 2.77
CA LEU A 279 -6.53 21.51 1.83
C LEU A 279 -5.84 20.63 0.79
N VAL A 280 -5.12 19.59 1.24
CA VAL A 280 -4.42 18.66 0.34
C VAL A 280 -5.42 17.90 -0.53
N ARG A 281 -6.56 17.48 0.03
CA ARG A 281 -7.60 16.84 -0.78
C ARG A 281 -8.12 17.74 -1.91
N TRP A 282 -8.27 19.03 -1.66
CA TRP A 282 -8.62 19.99 -2.73
C TRP A 282 -7.48 20.17 -3.75
N MET A 283 -6.22 20.16 -3.31
CA MET A 283 -5.06 20.20 -4.21
C MET A 283 -5.02 18.97 -5.13
N GLU A 284 -5.24 17.77 -4.58
CA GLU A 284 -5.34 16.51 -5.34
C GLU A 284 -6.42 16.59 -6.42
N LEU A 285 -7.62 17.10 -6.09
CA LEU A 285 -8.73 17.23 -7.04
C LEU A 285 -8.44 18.22 -8.18
N LEU A 286 -7.62 19.24 -7.91
CA LEU A 286 -7.21 20.21 -8.91
C LEU A 286 -6.09 19.68 -9.82
N CYS A 287 -5.41 18.60 -9.43
CA CYS A 287 -4.37 17.94 -10.23
C CYS A 287 -4.93 16.77 -11.06
N ASP A 288 -4.29 16.45 -12.18
CA ASP A 288 -4.78 15.41 -13.09
C ASP A 288 -4.31 14.00 -12.67
N GLY A 289 -3.08 13.91 -12.18
CA GLY A 289 -2.50 12.71 -11.58
C GLY A 289 -2.00 12.98 -10.17
N VAL A 290 -2.09 11.97 -9.31
CA VAL A 290 -1.58 12.01 -7.92
C VAL A 290 -0.90 10.69 -7.61
N VAL A 291 0.38 10.75 -7.25
CA VAL A 291 1.18 9.61 -6.78
C VAL A 291 1.79 9.95 -5.43
N GLU A 292 1.89 8.97 -4.54
CA GLU A 292 2.41 9.11 -3.19
C GLU A 292 3.61 8.19 -2.99
N LEU A 293 4.73 8.77 -2.60
CA LEU A 293 5.95 8.07 -2.16
C LEU A 293 5.91 7.89 -0.65
N ILE A 294 6.09 6.65 -0.20
CA ILE A 294 6.15 6.25 1.21
C ILE A 294 7.51 5.62 1.45
N PRO A 295 8.53 6.42 1.82
CA PRO A 295 9.85 5.91 2.21
C PRO A 295 9.73 4.92 3.37
N LEU A 296 10.49 3.82 3.30
CA LEU A 296 10.61 2.91 4.43
C LEU A 296 11.63 3.47 5.43
N PRO A 297 11.37 3.39 6.75
CA PRO A 297 12.31 3.88 7.74
C PRO A 297 13.62 3.09 7.65
N ALA A 298 14.74 3.80 7.55
CA ALA A 298 16.05 3.18 7.71
C ALA A 298 16.16 2.66 9.15
N THR A 299 16.60 1.41 9.33
CA THR A 299 16.91 0.86 10.66
C THR A 299 17.97 1.76 11.32
N PRO A 300 17.67 2.41 12.45
CA PRO A 300 18.64 3.25 13.14
C PRO A 300 19.89 2.43 13.48
N GLY A 301 21.06 2.86 12.99
CA GLY A 301 22.34 2.16 13.23
C GLY A 301 22.75 1.14 12.16
N ALA A 302 21.96 0.94 11.09
CA ALA A 302 22.42 0.17 9.94
C ALA A 302 23.56 0.91 9.23
N ALA A 303 24.67 0.22 8.96
CA ALA A 303 25.77 0.78 8.19
C ALA A 303 25.26 1.17 6.78
N PRO A 304 25.75 2.28 6.18
CA PRO A 304 25.48 2.56 4.78
C PRO A 304 25.91 1.36 3.94
N PRO A 305 25.06 0.89 3.01
CA PRO A 305 25.37 -0.33 2.26
C PRO A 305 26.67 -0.14 1.47
N PRO A 306 27.55 -1.15 1.41
CA PRO A 306 28.78 -1.07 0.63
C PRO A 306 28.43 -0.81 -0.84
N SER A 307 29.07 0.20 -1.42
CA SER A 307 28.77 0.73 -2.76
C SER A 307 29.03 -0.24 -3.92
N SER A 308 29.52 -1.45 -3.65
CA SER A 308 29.89 -2.46 -4.65
C SER A 308 28.91 -3.62 -4.81
N ASP A 309 27.96 -3.83 -3.90
CA ASP A 309 27.06 -4.99 -3.95
C ASP A 309 25.79 -4.71 -4.76
N LYS A 310 25.76 -5.25 -5.99
CA LYS A 310 24.61 -5.16 -6.92
C LYS A 310 23.29 -5.68 -6.34
N LYS A 311 23.33 -6.56 -5.34
CA LYS A 311 22.13 -7.10 -4.65
C LYS A 311 21.47 -6.07 -3.73
N VAL A 312 22.22 -5.15 -3.13
CA VAL A 312 21.68 -4.16 -2.18
C VAL A 312 21.07 -2.94 -2.89
N ALA A 313 21.62 -2.56 -4.05
CA ALA A 313 21.13 -1.42 -4.84
C ALA A 313 19.71 -1.61 -5.42
N ASP A 314 19.20 -2.84 -5.48
CA ASP A 314 17.87 -3.17 -5.99
C ASP A 314 16.84 -3.43 -4.86
N GLN A 315 17.23 -3.22 -3.60
CA GLN A 315 16.34 -3.33 -2.44
C GLN A 315 15.33 -2.17 -2.45
N PRO A 316 14.04 -2.43 -2.19
CA PRO A 316 13.03 -1.39 -2.12
C PRO A 316 13.33 -0.42 -0.97
N GLN A 317 13.46 0.87 -1.30
CA GLN A 317 13.70 1.95 -0.32
C GLN A 317 12.39 2.62 0.12
N GLY A 318 11.29 2.34 -0.58
CA GLY A 318 9.97 2.83 -0.24
C GLY A 318 8.88 2.18 -1.08
N LEU A 319 7.64 2.48 -0.72
CA LEU A 319 6.44 2.09 -1.46
C LEU A 319 5.95 3.28 -2.30
N LEU A 320 5.34 2.99 -3.44
CA LEU A 320 4.66 3.98 -4.27
C LEU A 320 3.18 3.61 -4.36
N LYS A 321 2.31 4.59 -4.11
CA LYS A 321 0.86 4.45 -4.30
C LYS A 321 0.39 5.39 -5.40
N VAL A 322 -0.46 4.88 -6.27
CA VAL A 322 -1.12 5.66 -7.32
C VAL A 322 -2.54 5.98 -6.87
N HIS A 323 -2.85 7.26 -6.67
CA HIS A 323 -4.19 7.71 -6.25
C HIS A 323 -5.04 8.20 -7.41
N SER A 324 -4.41 8.87 -8.37
CA SER A 324 -5.03 9.29 -9.63
C SER A 324 -4.01 9.27 -10.75
N LEU A 325 -4.48 9.08 -11.97
CA LEU A 325 -3.70 9.05 -13.21
C LEU A 325 -4.31 10.03 -14.20
N PRO A 326 -3.48 10.87 -14.88
CA PRO A 326 -3.96 11.83 -15.85
C PRO A 326 -4.79 11.17 -16.94
N VAL A 327 -5.82 11.86 -17.44
CA VAL A 327 -6.77 11.40 -18.48
C VAL A 327 -7.67 10.25 -18.05
N TYR A 328 -7.13 9.19 -17.44
CA TYR A 328 -7.86 7.99 -17.08
C TYR A 328 -8.96 8.26 -16.05
N HIS A 329 -8.63 8.89 -14.93
CA HIS A 329 -9.61 9.15 -13.86
C HIS A 329 -10.63 10.22 -14.27
N GLU A 330 -10.23 11.20 -15.09
CA GLU A 330 -11.17 12.20 -15.65
C GLU A 330 -12.23 11.57 -16.55
N LYS A 331 -11.89 10.48 -17.25
CA LYS A 331 -12.83 9.71 -18.09
C LYS A 331 -13.73 8.75 -17.29
N GLY A 332 -13.72 8.81 -15.95
CA GLY A 332 -14.46 7.89 -15.09
C GLY A 332 -13.74 6.56 -14.85
N GLY A 333 -12.42 6.51 -15.10
CA GLY A 333 -11.59 5.33 -14.82
C GLY A 333 -11.62 4.95 -13.34
N GLY A 334 -12.31 3.86 -13.03
CA GLY A 334 -12.45 3.31 -11.66
C GLY A 334 -13.05 1.91 -11.60
N GLY A 335 -13.30 1.28 -12.75
CA GLY A 335 -13.87 -0.06 -12.87
C GLY A 335 -12.90 -1.18 -12.49
N ALA A 336 -13.42 -2.38 -12.24
CA ALA A 336 -12.68 -3.54 -11.72
C ALA A 336 -11.60 -4.11 -12.67
N GLU A 337 -11.51 -3.66 -13.93
CA GLU A 337 -10.77 -4.34 -14.99
C GLU A 337 -9.31 -3.89 -15.24
N THR A 338 -8.77 -2.93 -14.47
CA THR A 338 -7.35 -2.51 -14.64
C THR A 338 -6.59 -2.52 -13.31
N SER A 339 -6.17 -3.71 -12.89
CA SER A 339 -5.55 -4.00 -11.58
C SER A 339 -4.08 -3.57 -11.44
N ALA A 340 -3.36 -3.31 -12.55
CA ALA A 340 -1.90 -3.15 -12.53
C ALA A 340 -1.37 -1.97 -11.68
N TRP A 341 -2.11 -0.85 -11.59
CA TRP A 341 -1.71 0.31 -10.78
C TRP A 341 -2.24 0.27 -9.33
N ARG A 342 -3.11 -0.70 -9.01
CA ARG A 342 -3.58 -0.96 -7.63
C ARG A 342 -2.66 -1.93 -6.88
N GLU A 343 -1.75 -2.60 -7.58
CA GLU A 343 -0.71 -3.40 -6.94
C GLU A 343 0.16 -2.51 -6.05
N THR A 344 0.67 -3.08 -4.95
CA THR A 344 1.61 -2.35 -4.11
C THR A 344 2.90 -2.19 -4.89
N LEU A 345 3.24 -0.96 -5.30
CA LEU A 345 4.47 -0.67 -6.01
C LEU A 345 5.56 -0.32 -5.00
N SER A 346 6.81 -0.52 -5.40
CA SER A 346 7.99 -0.10 -4.65
C SER A 346 8.92 0.69 -5.52
N PHE A 347 9.66 1.60 -4.89
CA PHE A 347 10.71 2.34 -5.55
C PHE A 347 12.07 2.03 -4.92
N SER A 348 13.08 2.04 -5.77
CA SER A 348 14.50 1.97 -5.40
C SER A 348 15.22 3.05 -6.18
N LEU A 349 16.25 3.62 -5.59
CA LEU A 349 17.06 4.68 -6.14
C LEU A 349 18.52 4.24 -6.08
N SER A 350 19.12 4.13 -7.27
CA SER A 350 20.55 3.88 -7.42
C SER A 350 21.20 5.07 -8.12
N ALA A 351 22.46 5.36 -7.77
CA ALA A 351 23.19 6.45 -8.41
C ALA A 351 23.32 6.24 -9.93
N SER A 352 23.62 5.01 -10.36
CA SER A 352 23.87 4.68 -11.77
C SER A 352 22.63 4.25 -12.56
N LYS A 353 21.68 3.54 -11.91
CA LYS A 353 20.44 3.09 -12.56
C LYS A 353 19.28 4.09 -12.46
N GLY A 354 19.45 5.16 -11.67
CA GLY A 354 18.40 6.12 -11.40
C GLY A 354 17.29 5.56 -10.49
N LEU A 355 16.11 6.20 -10.53
CA LEU A 355 14.94 5.76 -9.77
C LEU A 355 14.17 4.71 -10.58
N ASN A 356 13.95 3.54 -9.98
CA ASN A 356 13.23 2.43 -10.58
C ASN A 356 11.99 2.08 -9.74
N ILE A 357 10.84 2.03 -10.39
CA ILE A 357 9.55 1.65 -9.79
C ILE A 357 9.16 0.28 -10.33
N LYS A 358 8.93 -0.68 -9.43
CA LYS A 358 8.55 -2.06 -9.75
C LYS A 358 7.49 -2.56 -8.78
N PRO A 359 6.66 -3.54 -9.17
CA PRO A 359 5.78 -4.24 -8.22
C PRO A 359 6.57 -4.66 -6.98
N TYR A 360 6.06 -4.30 -5.80
CA TYR A 360 6.71 -4.65 -4.55
C TYR A 360 6.67 -6.15 -4.39
N SER A 361 7.84 -6.76 -4.56
CA SER A 361 8.07 -8.17 -4.29
C SER A 361 8.91 -8.23 -3.03
N LEU A 362 8.44 -8.98 -2.05
CA LEU A 362 9.26 -9.29 -0.89
C LEU A 362 10.53 -10.00 -1.39
N PRO A 363 11.73 -9.63 -0.91
CA PRO A 363 12.95 -10.33 -1.27
C PRO A 363 12.75 -11.83 -1.09
N PRO A 364 13.17 -12.68 -2.05
CA PRO A 364 13.24 -14.11 -1.80
C PRO A 364 14.06 -14.32 -0.55
N MET A 365 13.54 -15.07 0.42
CA MET A 365 14.36 -15.55 1.51
C MET A 365 15.31 -16.59 0.91
N GLU A 366 16.46 -16.14 0.38
CA GLU A 366 17.64 -17.01 0.32
C GLU A 366 17.88 -17.48 1.77
N ASP A 367 18.25 -18.75 1.93
CA ASP A 367 18.36 -19.47 3.21
C ASP A 367 19.34 -18.83 4.23
N GLU A 368 19.04 -17.63 4.73
CA GLU A 368 19.56 -17.09 5.98
C GLU A 368 18.75 -17.69 7.13
N LEU A 369 18.70 -19.02 7.18
CA LEU A 369 18.30 -19.77 8.39
C LEU A 369 19.37 -19.72 9.48
N GLN A 370 20.43 -18.90 9.34
CA GLN A 370 21.46 -18.76 10.35
C GLN A 370 21.89 -17.29 10.54
N LYS A 371 21.40 -16.72 11.65
CA LYS A 371 21.89 -15.50 12.35
C LYS A 371 21.43 -14.12 11.83
N GLU A 372 20.14 -13.83 11.94
CA GLU A 372 19.72 -12.52 12.46
C GLU A 372 18.62 -12.69 13.50
N LYS A 373 19.02 -12.99 14.75
CA LYS A 373 18.17 -12.74 15.91
C LYS A 373 18.14 -11.23 16.12
N SER A 374 17.06 -10.58 15.74
CA SER A 374 16.76 -9.22 16.17
C SER A 374 16.82 -9.17 17.71
N PRO A 375 17.40 -8.11 18.33
CA PRO A 375 17.62 -8.07 19.78
C PRO A 375 16.32 -8.06 20.64
N ALA A 376 15.13 -8.09 20.03
CA ALA A 376 13.86 -8.23 20.71
C ALA A 376 13.45 -9.69 21.01
N SER A 377 14.17 -10.71 20.50
CA SER A 377 13.75 -12.12 20.59
C SER A 377 14.16 -12.85 21.87
N THR A 378 14.37 -12.16 22.99
CA THR A 378 14.76 -12.82 24.25
C THR A 378 13.98 -12.31 25.46
N VAL A 379 12.66 -12.14 25.29
CA VAL A 379 11.74 -12.15 26.43
C VAL A 379 10.79 -13.31 26.20
N ASN A 380 10.91 -14.34 27.03
CA ASN A 380 9.97 -15.45 27.05
C ASN A 380 8.64 -14.92 27.59
N ARG A 381 7.82 -14.34 26.71
CA ARG A 381 6.55 -13.69 27.05
C ARG A 381 5.50 -14.77 27.17
N LEU A 382 5.04 -15.02 28.40
CA LEU A 382 4.00 -15.99 28.68
C LEU A 382 2.63 -15.39 28.36
N VAL A 383 1.94 -15.94 27.36
CA VAL A 383 0.66 -15.42 26.85
C VAL A 383 -0.51 -15.95 27.67
N ARG A 384 -1.47 -15.07 28.00
CA ARG A 384 -2.70 -15.45 28.71
C ARG A 384 -3.81 -15.78 27.71
N ILE A 385 -4.38 -16.98 27.81
CA ILE A 385 -5.52 -17.40 26.99
C ILE A 385 -6.78 -17.42 27.88
N SER A 386 -7.75 -16.57 27.58
CA SER A 386 -9.03 -16.51 28.29
C SER A 386 -9.95 -17.64 27.84
N SER A 387 -10.30 -18.57 28.74
CA SER A 387 -11.32 -19.59 28.53
C SER A 387 -12.70 -19.02 28.91
N ILE A 388 -13.57 -18.80 27.93
CA ILE A 388 -14.91 -18.22 28.11
C ILE A 388 -15.92 -19.05 27.33
N GLY A 389 -16.86 -19.70 28.03
CA GLY A 389 -17.94 -20.47 27.39
C GLY A 389 -17.45 -21.59 26.48
N GLY A 390 -16.34 -22.24 26.82
CA GLY A 390 -15.71 -23.30 26.01
C GLY A 390 -14.87 -22.79 24.83
N ARG A 391 -14.70 -21.47 24.68
CA ARG A 391 -13.86 -20.84 23.65
C ARG A 391 -12.59 -20.29 24.26
N TYR A 392 -11.50 -20.30 23.48
CA TYR A 392 -10.19 -19.82 23.91
C TYR A 392 -9.86 -18.51 23.20
N LEU A 393 -9.79 -17.41 23.95
CA LEU A 393 -9.73 -16.07 23.40
C LEU A 393 -8.46 -15.33 23.84
N VAL A 394 -7.86 -14.57 22.93
CA VAL A 394 -6.74 -13.66 23.23
C VAL A 394 -7.13 -12.25 22.80
N PHE A 395 -7.09 -11.31 23.74
CA PHE A 395 -7.58 -9.94 23.54
C PHE A 395 -6.44 -8.92 23.35
N ASP A 396 -5.23 -9.21 23.82
CA ASP A 396 -4.09 -8.29 23.70
C ASP A 396 -3.39 -8.45 22.33
N ILE A 397 -3.26 -7.35 21.59
CA ILE A 397 -2.62 -7.34 20.28
C ILE A 397 -1.15 -7.76 20.33
N GLU A 398 -0.42 -7.42 21.39
CA GLU A 398 0.98 -7.80 21.54
C GLU A 398 1.13 -9.30 21.75
N ASP A 399 0.18 -9.92 22.46
CA ASP A 399 0.12 -11.37 22.64
C ASP A 399 -0.22 -12.07 21.31
N VAL A 400 -1.18 -11.54 20.55
CA VAL A 400 -1.52 -12.03 19.20
C VAL A 400 -0.29 -11.98 18.29
N VAL A 401 0.42 -10.84 18.28
CA VAL A 401 1.63 -10.67 17.47
C VAL A 401 2.72 -11.64 17.94
N HIS A 402 2.87 -11.85 19.24
CA HIS A 402 3.87 -12.75 19.81
C HIS A 402 3.63 -14.21 19.40
N ILE A 403 2.42 -14.75 19.60
CA ILE A 403 2.12 -16.15 19.26
C ILE A 403 2.18 -16.42 17.76
N ARG A 404 1.84 -15.43 16.93
CA ARG A 404 1.92 -15.54 15.48
C ARG A 404 3.37 -15.57 15.00
N ARG A 405 4.23 -14.68 15.50
CA ARG A 405 5.64 -14.57 15.08
C ARG A 405 6.51 -15.70 15.62
N ASN A 406 6.31 -16.10 16.88
CA ASN A 406 7.20 -17.04 17.56
C ASN A 406 6.71 -18.49 17.54
N HIS A 407 5.40 -18.70 17.37
CA HIS A 407 4.79 -20.03 17.39
C HIS A 407 4.01 -20.39 16.13
N GLY A 408 3.86 -19.46 15.17
CA GLY A 408 3.15 -19.71 13.91
C GLY A 408 1.64 -19.87 14.07
N MET A 409 1.06 -19.37 15.17
CA MET A 409 -0.37 -19.47 15.45
C MET A 409 -1.15 -18.46 14.61
N CYS A 410 -2.05 -18.93 13.76
CA CYS A 410 -2.82 -18.06 12.88
C CYS A 410 -4.08 -17.56 13.56
N ALA A 411 -4.75 -18.43 14.34
CA ALA A 411 -6.02 -18.17 14.99
C ALA A 411 -7.11 -17.62 14.03
N VAL A 412 -8.28 -17.29 14.56
CA VAL A 412 -9.35 -16.61 13.81
C VAL A 412 -9.78 -15.36 14.56
N PHE A 413 -9.73 -14.20 13.92
CA PHE A 413 -10.28 -12.97 14.49
C PHE A 413 -11.79 -13.12 14.68
N THR A 414 -12.28 -12.86 15.89
CA THR A 414 -13.70 -12.96 16.25
C THR A 414 -14.18 -11.65 16.86
N GLY A 415 -15.45 -11.33 16.63
CA GLY A 415 -16.10 -10.15 17.18
C GLY A 415 -16.41 -9.11 16.11
N THR A 416 -17.30 -8.18 16.44
CA THR A 416 -17.70 -7.06 15.59
C THR A 416 -17.22 -5.77 16.23
N MET A 417 -16.61 -4.90 15.42
CA MET A 417 -16.36 -3.53 15.86
C MET A 417 -17.71 -2.78 15.87
N PRO A 418 -18.13 -2.15 16.98
CA PRO A 418 -19.38 -1.39 17.01
C PRO A 418 -19.47 -0.30 15.93
N GLN A 419 -18.31 0.23 15.50
CA GLN A 419 -18.21 1.22 14.43
C GLN A 419 -18.33 0.62 13.02
N ASN A 420 -18.04 -0.68 12.85
CA ASN A 420 -18.09 -1.42 11.58
C ASN A 420 -18.74 -2.80 11.81
N PRO A 421 -20.07 -2.86 12.05
CA PRO A 421 -20.75 -4.09 12.44
C PRO A 421 -20.75 -5.17 11.36
N THR A 422 -20.52 -4.79 10.10
CA THR A 422 -20.42 -5.70 8.95
C THR A 422 -19.04 -6.34 8.77
N GLN A 423 -18.04 -5.95 9.59
CA GLN A 423 -16.67 -6.41 9.48
C GLN A 423 -16.27 -7.24 10.71
N SER A 424 -16.45 -8.56 10.62
CA SER A 424 -16.18 -9.47 11.75
C SER A 424 -14.81 -10.15 11.75
N ILE A 425 -14.04 -10.05 10.65
CA ILE A 425 -12.88 -10.93 10.38
C ILE A 425 -11.54 -10.20 10.32
N LEU A 426 -11.52 -8.87 10.07
CA LEU A 426 -10.26 -8.17 9.71
C LEU A 426 -9.76 -7.15 10.74
N LEU A 427 -10.65 -6.53 11.51
CA LEU A 427 -10.34 -5.41 12.41
C LEU A 427 -10.88 -5.64 13.83
N SER A 428 -11.13 -6.90 14.20
CA SER A 428 -11.77 -7.26 15.45
C SER A 428 -10.83 -8.11 16.30
N LEU A 429 -10.59 -7.67 17.53
CA LEU A 429 -10.15 -8.52 18.63
C LEU A 429 -11.40 -8.91 19.43
N PRO A 430 -11.39 -10.07 20.12
CA PRO A 430 -10.27 -11.00 20.29
C PRO A 430 -10.00 -11.91 19.08
N ILE A 431 -8.86 -12.61 19.10
CA ILE A 431 -8.71 -13.83 18.30
C ILE A 431 -9.23 -15.03 19.09
N GLU A 432 -9.79 -16.00 18.39
CA GLU A 432 -10.14 -17.31 18.89
C GLU A 432 -9.09 -18.32 18.45
N LEU A 433 -8.56 -19.05 19.42
CA LEU A 433 -7.62 -20.15 19.21
C LEU A 433 -8.38 -21.49 19.19
N TYR A 434 -7.96 -22.37 18.29
CA TYR A 434 -8.42 -23.75 18.26
C TYR A 434 -7.87 -24.56 19.45
N PRO A 435 -8.58 -25.59 19.93
CA PRO A 435 -8.08 -26.45 21.02
C PRO A 435 -6.67 -27.02 20.73
N GLU A 436 -6.37 -27.36 19.48
CA GLU A 436 -5.06 -27.81 19.03
C GLU A 436 -3.96 -26.75 19.21
N GLU A 437 -4.26 -25.50 18.85
CA GLU A 437 -3.36 -24.35 19.01
C GLU A 437 -3.07 -24.11 20.49
N VAL A 438 -4.11 -24.15 21.32
CA VAL A 438 -4.02 -23.93 22.76
C VAL A 438 -3.20 -25.02 23.42
N LYS A 439 -3.47 -26.30 23.12
CA LYS A 439 -2.69 -27.43 23.64
C LYS A 439 -1.22 -27.28 23.31
N LEU A 440 -0.91 -26.96 22.05
CA LEU A 440 0.47 -26.81 21.59
C LEU A 440 1.20 -25.65 22.28
N LEU A 441 0.53 -24.51 22.48
CA LEU A 441 1.09 -23.35 23.18
C LEU A 441 1.34 -23.65 24.68
N VAL A 442 0.43 -24.36 25.32
CA VAL A 442 0.56 -24.78 26.73
C VAL A 442 1.70 -25.79 26.89
N ASP A 443 1.80 -26.79 26.00
CA ASP A 443 2.87 -27.79 26.03
C ASP A 443 4.26 -27.16 25.82
N LYS A 444 4.34 -26.14 24.94
CA LYS A 444 5.56 -25.35 24.71
C LYS A 444 5.87 -24.38 25.86
N LYS A 445 5.03 -24.31 26.90
CA LYS A 445 5.12 -23.33 28.01
C LYS A 445 5.13 -21.88 27.52
N ALA A 446 4.51 -21.62 26.37
CA ALA A 446 4.40 -20.31 25.75
C ALA A 446 3.13 -19.56 26.17
N ALA A 447 2.11 -20.30 26.62
CA ALA A 447 0.87 -19.74 27.12
C ALA A 447 0.32 -20.51 28.32
N PHE A 448 -0.59 -19.88 29.05
CA PHE A 448 -1.42 -20.53 30.06
C PHE A 448 -2.89 -20.16 29.85
N ILE A 449 -3.78 -21.06 30.25
CA ILE A 449 -5.22 -20.81 30.18
C ILE A 449 -5.68 -20.22 31.50
N ALA A 450 -6.45 -19.15 31.44
CA ALA A 450 -7.16 -18.57 32.56
C ALA A 450 -8.67 -18.77 32.33
N ASP A 451 -9.36 -19.43 33.27
CA ASP A 451 -10.82 -19.42 33.28
C ASP A 451 -11.29 -18.07 33.83
N ASP A 452 -11.64 -17.17 32.92
CA ASP A 452 -11.94 -15.78 33.26
C ASP A 452 -13.17 -15.67 34.16
N ALA A 453 -14.16 -16.56 34.03
CA ALA A 453 -15.36 -16.50 34.85
C ALA A 453 -15.06 -16.83 36.32
N THR A 454 -14.30 -17.90 36.56
CA THR A 454 -13.93 -18.32 37.93
C THR A 454 -12.83 -17.44 38.52
N ASP A 455 -11.83 -17.03 37.73
CA ASP A 455 -10.77 -16.11 38.15
C ASP A 455 -11.34 -14.73 38.51
N HIS A 456 -12.27 -14.21 37.71
CA HIS A 456 -12.92 -12.93 38.00
C HIS A 456 -13.79 -13.00 39.27
N LEU A 457 -14.63 -14.03 39.40
CA LEU A 457 -15.52 -14.19 40.55
C LEU A 457 -14.76 -14.44 41.86
N SER A 458 -13.69 -15.25 41.82
CA SER A 458 -12.84 -15.49 42.98
C SER A 458 -12.14 -14.21 43.44
N ARG A 459 -11.57 -13.44 42.50
CA ARG A 459 -10.88 -12.17 42.81
C ARG A 459 -11.82 -11.09 43.33
N LEU A 460 -13.03 -10.97 42.78
CA LEU A 460 -14.02 -10.03 43.30
C LEU A 460 -14.40 -10.33 44.76
N LYS A 461 -14.39 -11.62 45.14
CA LYS A 461 -14.66 -12.08 46.50
C LYS A 461 -13.47 -11.87 47.46
N THR A 462 -12.24 -12.02 46.98
CA THR A 462 -11.02 -11.95 47.81
C THR A 462 -10.36 -10.56 47.83
N MET A 463 -10.85 -9.60 47.05
CA MET A 463 -10.27 -8.25 46.95
C MET A 463 -10.30 -7.48 48.28
N ASP A 464 -9.13 -7.01 48.69
CA ASP A 464 -8.93 -6.05 49.78
C ASP A 464 -9.50 -4.66 49.42
N SER A 465 -9.95 -3.92 50.45
CA SER A 465 -10.55 -2.59 50.28
C SER A 465 -9.66 -1.58 49.52
N PRO A 466 -8.33 -1.53 49.76
CA PRO A 466 -7.41 -0.67 49.01
C PRO A 466 -7.27 -1.06 47.52
N ALA A 467 -7.06 -2.34 47.20
CA ALA A 467 -6.96 -2.78 45.79
C ALA A 467 -8.26 -2.54 45.02
N ARG A 468 -9.42 -2.75 45.66
CA ARG A 468 -10.72 -2.44 45.07
C ARG A 468 -10.83 -0.94 44.75
N LYS A 469 -10.35 -0.05 45.64
CA LYS A 469 -10.34 1.41 45.40
C LYS A 469 -9.42 1.79 44.24
N ALA A 470 -8.21 1.25 44.18
CA ALA A 470 -7.26 1.48 43.08
C ALA A 470 -7.82 1.04 41.72
N TYR A 471 -8.51 -0.11 41.70
CA TYR A 471 -9.20 -0.59 40.50
C TYR A 471 -10.29 0.38 40.03
N PHE A 472 -11.17 0.84 40.94
CA PHE A 472 -12.19 1.84 40.59
C PHE A 472 -11.60 3.17 40.12
N GLU A 473 -10.48 3.62 40.70
CA GLU A 473 -9.75 4.81 40.24
C GLU A 473 -9.20 4.62 38.83
N SER A 474 -8.64 3.45 38.52
CA SER A 474 -8.15 3.12 37.18
C SER A 474 -9.27 3.13 36.13
N LEU A 475 -10.44 2.54 36.44
CA LEU A 475 -11.62 2.58 35.58
C LEU A 475 -12.12 4.01 35.37
N ASN A 476 -12.15 4.82 36.44
CA ASN A 476 -12.58 6.21 36.34
C ASN A 476 -11.61 7.06 35.50
N SER A 477 -10.30 6.79 35.59
CA SER A 477 -9.28 7.43 34.74
C SER A 477 -9.50 7.10 33.26
N GLN A 478 -9.70 5.81 32.95
CA GLN A 478 -10.00 5.36 31.59
C GLN A 478 -11.30 5.99 31.06
N ARG A 479 -12.37 6.01 31.89
CA ARG A 479 -13.65 6.65 31.57
C ARG A 479 -13.49 8.12 31.19
N LYS A 480 -12.69 8.86 31.95
CA LYS A 480 -12.37 10.27 31.65
C LYS A 480 -11.58 10.41 30.35
N ALA A 481 -10.62 9.51 30.08
CA ALA A 481 -9.84 9.53 28.85
C ALA A 481 -10.70 9.26 27.61
N ALA A 482 -11.60 8.26 27.65
CA ALA A 482 -12.51 7.99 26.53
C ALA A 482 -13.53 9.11 26.34
N GLN A 483 -14.03 9.71 27.42
CA GLN A 483 -14.93 10.85 27.34
C GLN A 483 -14.25 12.02 26.63
N ARG A 484 -12.99 12.34 26.96
CA ARG A 484 -12.21 13.37 26.26
C ARG A 484 -12.07 13.05 24.77
N ALA A 485 -11.72 11.82 24.42
CA ALA A 485 -11.61 11.42 23.01
C ALA A 485 -12.96 11.54 22.26
N PHE A 486 -14.07 11.21 22.92
CA PHE A 486 -15.40 11.36 22.34
C PHE A 486 -15.80 12.84 22.18
N ASP A 487 -15.53 13.66 23.18
CA ASP A 487 -15.78 15.10 23.14
C ASP A 487 -14.94 15.79 22.06
N ASP A 488 -13.67 15.41 21.92
CA ASP A 488 -12.77 15.88 20.86
C ASP A 488 -13.32 15.49 19.47
N HIS A 489 -13.75 14.23 19.29
CA HIS A 489 -14.33 13.78 18.04
C HIS A 489 -15.65 14.50 17.71
N LYS A 490 -16.51 14.73 18.72
CA LYS A 490 -17.77 15.47 18.57
C LYS A 490 -17.54 16.96 18.27
N ALA A 491 -16.54 17.57 18.90
CA ALA A 491 -16.12 18.94 18.63
C ALA A 491 -15.57 19.07 17.20
N GLN A 492 -14.74 18.12 16.76
CA GLN A 492 -14.26 18.03 15.39
C GLN A 492 -15.41 17.86 14.38
N TYR A 493 -16.39 17.00 14.68
CA TYR A 493 -17.57 16.81 13.84
C TYR A 493 -18.44 18.07 13.76
N ARG A 494 -18.72 18.73 14.90
CA ARG A 494 -19.46 20.00 14.94
C ARG A 494 -18.73 21.11 14.18
N ALA A 495 -17.40 21.21 14.32
CA ALA A 495 -16.59 22.16 13.56
C ALA A 495 -16.67 21.91 12.05
N ARG A 496 -16.72 20.65 11.61
CA ARG A 496 -16.88 20.27 10.20
C ARG A 496 -18.27 20.61 9.64
N HIS A 497 -19.32 20.60 10.46
CA HIS A 497 -20.71 20.81 10.03
C HIS A 497 -21.30 22.20 10.33
N ALA A 498 -20.63 23.04 11.12
CA ALA A 498 -21.07 24.40 11.44
C ALA A 498 -21.15 25.34 10.21
N HIS A 499 -20.46 25.01 9.11
CA HIS A 499 -20.46 25.81 7.87
C HIS A 499 -21.56 25.42 6.86
N LYS A 500 -22.45 24.48 7.19
CA LYS A 500 -23.53 24.01 6.29
C LYS A 500 -24.94 24.49 6.66
N VAL A 501 -25.11 25.40 7.62
CA VAL A 501 -26.43 25.99 7.91
C VAL A 501 -26.72 27.11 6.89
N PRO A 502 -27.74 26.98 6.01
CA PRO A 502 -28.11 28.07 5.13
C PRO A 502 -28.84 29.16 5.94
N LYS A 503 -28.42 30.41 5.73
CA LYS A 503 -29.13 31.58 6.24
C LYS A 503 -30.45 31.76 5.51
N GLY A 504 -31.56 31.68 6.26
CA GLY A 504 -32.78 32.42 5.99
C GLY A 504 -33.96 31.63 5.43
N LYS A 505 -34.99 31.46 6.28
CA LYS A 505 -36.36 31.93 5.99
C LYS A 505 -37.16 31.99 7.30
N VAL A 506 -37.40 33.22 7.75
CA VAL A 506 -38.61 33.56 8.51
C VAL A 506 -39.79 33.27 7.60
N VAL A 507 -40.78 32.51 8.05
CA VAL A 507 -42.22 32.68 7.74
C VAL A 507 -43.05 31.71 8.58
N THR A 508 -44.05 32.33 9.18
CA THR A 508 -45.24 31.92 9.93
C THR A 508 -45.82 30.51 9.75
N ASN A 509 -46.27 29.99 10.91
CA ASN A 509 -47.19 28.87 11.09
C ASN A 509 -48.38 28.88 10.12
N ARG A 510 -48.57 27.78 9.40
CA ARG A 510 -49.89 27.25 9.06
C ARG A 510 -49.80 25.74 8.93
N ALA A 511 -50.57 25.06 9.77
CA ALA A 511 -50.71 23.63 9.80
C ALA A 511 -51.53 23.16 8.60
N GLU A 512 -51.07 22.10 7.94
CA GLU A 512 -51.92 21.10 7.30
C GLU A 512 -51.15 19.78 7.21
N THR A 513 -51.80 18.77 7.76
CA THR A 513 -51.48 17.35 7.86
C THR A 513 -51.32 16.70 6.50
N GLU A 514 -50.30 15.85 6.34
CA GLU A 514 -50.45 14.49 5.80
C GLU A 514 -49.18 13.67 6.12
N ALA A 515 -49.43 12.51 6.71
CA ALA A 515 -48.47 11.56 7.25
C ALA A 515 -47.82 10.74 6.13
N GLU A 516 -46.56 10.33 6.29
CA GLU A 516 -46.08 8.95 6.10
C GLU A 516 -44.77 8.71 6.88
N ASP A 517 -44.60 7.46 7.31
CA ASP A 517 -43.82 6.99 8.46
C ASP A 517 -42.28 7.06 8.37
N SER A 518 -41.65 7.39 9.50
CA SER A 518 -40.33 6.86 9.86
C SER A 518 -40.24 6.64 11.37
N ILE A 519 -40.54 5.39 11.72
CA ILE A 519 -40.53 4.77 13.04
C ILE A 519 -39.09 4.62 13.53
N PHE A 520 -38.59 5.60 14.29
CA PHE A 520 -37.94 5.43 15.60
C PHE A 520 -37.47 6.81 16.08
N SER A 521 -38.44 7.68 16.34
CA SER A 521 -38.26 8.83 17.21
C SER A 521 -39.51 8.94 18.06
N SER A 522 -39.45 8.39 19.28
CA SER A 522 -40.41 8.74 20.33
C SER A 522 -39.71 9.62 21.33
N ALA A 523 -40.09 10.88 21.26
CA ALA A 523 -39.75 11.95 22.18
C ALA A 523 -40.33 11.70 23.58
N THR A 524 -39.75 12.36 24.58
CA THR A 524 -40.58 13.13 25.51
C THR A 524 -39.76 14.30 26.04
N SER A 525 -40.09 15.51 25.58
CA SER A 525 -39.65 16.77 26.18
C SER A 525 -40.74 17.26 27.14
N ALA A 526 -40.39 17.38 28.42
CA ALA A 526 -41.11 18.13 29.43
C ALA A 526 -40.06 18.93 30.26
N PRO A 527 -40.48 19.99 30.98
CA PRO A 527 -39.81 21.29 30.95
C PRO A 527 -38.53 21.37 31.78
N ALA A 528 -37.69 22.33 31.39
CA ALA A 528 -36.41 22.65 31.99
C ALA A 528 -36.52 22.87 33.51
N SER A 529 -35.94 21.93 34.25
CA SER A 529 -35.34 22.20 35.56
C SER A 529 -33.83 22.16 35.36
N VAL A 530 -33.17 23.27 35.72
CA VAL A 530 -31.71 23.39 35.70
C VAL A 530 -31.16 22.52 36.83
N VAL A 531 -31.10 21.21 36.59
CA VAL A 531 -30.30 20.29 37.37
C VAL A 531 -29.00 20.15 36.59
N ALA A 532 -27.88 20.49 37.21
CA ALA A 532 -26.57 20.16 36.68
C ALA A 532 -26.53 18.64 36.48
N GLU A 533 -26.76 18.19 35.24
CA GLU A 533 -26.57 16.81 34.86
C GLU A 533 -25.09 16.52 35.09
N THR A 534 -24.82 15.80 36.17
CA THR A 534 -23.58 15.06 36.32
C THR A 534 -23.51 14.17 35.09
N SER A 535 -22.74 14.58 34.08
CA SER A 535 -22.59 13.83 32.85
C SER A 535 -22.10 12.45 33.24
N LYS A 536 -22.98 11.46 33.15
CA LYS A 536 -22.65 10.08 33.48
C LYS A 536 -21.55 9.67 32.53
N LEU A 537 -20.35 9.47 33.07
CA LEU A 537 -19.21 9.01 32.30
C LEU A 537 -19.61 7.76 31.50
N PRO A 538 -19.15 7.62 30.24
CA PRO A 538 -19.51 6.50 29.39
C PRO A 538 -19.04 5.21 30.05
N ALA A 539 -19.88 4.17 29.98
CA ALA A 539 -19.45 2.84 30.37
C ALA A 539 -18.40 2.35 29.37
N ILE A 540 -17.16 2.20 29.83
CA ILE A 540 -16.09 1.57 29.05
C ILE A 540 -16.14 0.07 29.30
N THR A 541 -16.17 -0.70 28.22
CA THR A 541 -15.78 -2.11 28.25
C THR A 541 -14.30 -2.16 27.86
N PRO A 542 -13.38 -2.52 28.78
CA PRO A 542 -11.98 -2.64 28.42
C PRO A 542 -11.83 -3.69 27.31
N THR A 543 -11.12 -3.34 26.24
CA THR A 543 -10.87 -4.22 25.08
C THR A 543 -9.66 -5.13 25.28
N THR A 544 -8.92 -4.94 26.38
CA THR A 544 -7.74 -5.74 26.72
C THR A 544 -8.06 -6.70 27.84
N SER A 545 -7.48 -7.91 27.77
CA SER A 545 -7.52 -8.95 28.81
C SER A 545 -6.64 -8.60 30.01
N ASN A 546 -6.61 -7.31 30.40
CA ASN A 546 -5.81 -6.88 31.54
C ASN A 546 -6.42 -7.44 32.81
N VAL A 547 -5.55 -8.03 33.62
CA VAL A 547 -5.92 -8.56 34.92
C VAL A 547 -6.42 -7.43 35.80
N LEU A 548 -7.49 -7.66 36.55
CA LEU A 548 -7.96 -6.73 37.58
C LEU A 548 -6.85 -6.33 38.58
N MET A 549 -5.87 -7.23 38.77
CA MET A 549 -4.60 -7.05 39.49
C MET A 549 -3.56 -8.07 38.97
N PRO A 550 -2.27 -7.73 38.77
CA PRO A 550 -1.25 -8.72 38.41
C PRO A 550 -1.19 -9.82 39.48
N SER A 551 -1.43 -11.07 39.10
CA SER A 551 -1.28 -12.24 39.98
C SER A 551 -0.18 -13.14 39.44
N SER A 552 0.60 -13.68 40.36
CA SER A 552 1.69 -14.63 40.08
C SER A 552 1.23 -16.09 40.11
N ALA A 553 -0.04 -16.38 40.40
CA ALA A 553 -0.53 -17.76 40.56
C ALA A 553 -1.24 -18.26 39.29
N ILE A 554 -0.64 -19.25 38.64
CA ILE A 554 -1.24 -20.03 37.55
C ILE A 554 -2.13 -21.09 38.19
N SER A 555 -3.45 -21.01 38.02
CA SER A 555 -4.36 -22.05 38.46
C SER A 555 -4.20 -23.30 37.57
N PRO A 556 -4.22 -24.53 38.13
CA PRO A 556 -4.20 -25.75 37.34
C PRO A 556 -5.45 -25.82 36.47
N VAL A 557 -5.25 -25.98 35.17
CA VAL A 557 -6.32 -25.99 34.16
C VAL A 557 -6.84 -27.41 33.97
N ALA A 558 -8.14 -27.56 33.72
CA ALA A 558 -8.72 -28.81 33.25
C ALA A 558 -8.02 -29.30 31.96
N PRO A 559 -7.93 -30.63 31.72
CA PRO A 559 -7.31 -31.16 30.52
C PRO A 559 -8.01 -30.62 29.26
N ILE A 560 -7.22 -30.07 28.33
CA ILE A 560 -7.72 -29.54 27.06
C ILE A 560 -8.17 -30.73 26.21
N GLN A 561 -9.45 -30.76 25.86
CA GLN A 561 -9.97 -31.73 24.90
C GLN A 561 -9.53 -31.32 23.49
N VAL A 562 -8.63 -32.09 22.91
CA VAL A 562 -8.14 -31.88 21.54
C VAL A 562 -8.86 -32.80 20.56
N PRO A 563 -9.16 -32.33 19.34
CA PRO A 563 -9.74 -33.17 18.31
C PRO A 563 -8.73 -34.20 17.77
N PRO A 564 -9.21 -35.27 17.10
CA PRO A 564 -8.36 -36.31 16.50
C PRO A 564 -7.35 -35.79 15.46
N THR A 565 -7.55 -34.56 14.97
CA THR A 565 -6.69 -33.88 14.01
C THR A 565 -5.42 -33.28 14.62
N TYR A 566 -5.33 -33.21 15.97
CA TYR A 566 -4.21 -32.61 16.70
C TYR A 566 -2.82 -33.15 16.33
N PRO A 567 -2.60 -34.47 16.18
CA PRO A 567 -1.27 -34.99 15.83
C PRO A 567 -0.76 -34.42 14.50
N LEU A 568 -1.63 -34.35 13.48
CA LEU A 568 -1.29 -33.76 12.19
C LEU A 568 -1.00 -32.26 12.31
N TYR A 569 -1.79 -31.54 13.12
CA TYR A 569 -1.55 -30.12 13.41
C TYR A 569 -0.18 -29.91 14.05
N ALA A 570 0.15 -30.67 15.09
CA ALA A 570 1.43 -30.60 15.79
C ALA A 570 2.61 -30.95 14.87
N PHE A 571 2.49 -32.02 14.06
CA PHE A 571 3.49 -32.42 13.07
C PHE A 571 3.82 -31.31 12.06
N LEU A 572 2.79 -30.63 11.56
CA LEU A 572 2.91 -29.56 10.57
C LEU A 572 3.49 -28.30 11.22
N ASN A 573 2.99 -27.89 12.39
CA ASN A 573 3.51 -26.72 13.10
C ASN A 573 4.99 -26.91 13.52
N ALA A 574 5.37 -28.10 13.98
CA ALA A 574 6.75 -28.43 14.32
C ALA A 574 7.72 -28.30 13.13
N ARG A 575 7.21 -28.41 11.90
CA ARG A 575 7.98 -28.21 10.65
C ARG A 575 7.92 -26.77 10.12
N GLY A 576 7.37 -25.84 10.89
CA GLY A 576 7.30 -24.42 10.54
C GLY A 576 6.15 -24.05 9.61
N TYR A 577 5.21 -24.96 9.34
CA TYR A 577 4.01 -24.62 8.56
C TYR A 577 3.03 -23.78 9.39
N PHE A 578 2.40 -22.83 8.72
CA PHE A 578 1.28 -22.07 9.23
C PHE A 578 -0.02 -22.73 8.78
N ILE A 579 -1.01 -22.75 9.66
CA ILE A 579 -2.21 -23.58 9.49
C ILE A 579 -3.44 -22.71 9.72
N THR A 580 -4.40 -22.75 8.80
CA THR A 580 -5.72 -22.12 8.97
C THR A 580 -6.83 -23.14 8.68
N PRO A 581 -8.09 -22.85 9.04
CA PRO A 581 -9.20 -23.77 8.77
C PRO A 581 -9.36 -24.09 7.28
N GLY A 582 -9.46 -25.38 6.96
CA GLY A 582 -9.62 -25.87 5.59
C GLY A 582 -11.06 -25.90 5.08
N LEU A 583 -12.06 -25.65 5.94
CA LEU A 583 -13.49 -25.88 5.67
C LEU A 583 -13.98 -25.24 4.36
N ARG A 584 -13.51 -24.03 4.05
CA ARG A 584 -13.86 -23.31 2.81
C ARG A 584 -13.47 -24.07 1.53
N PHE A 585 -12.45 -24.93 1.62
CA PHE A 585 -11.89 -25.70 0.52
C PHE A 585 -12.19 -27.20 0.64
N GLY A 586 -13.01 -27.60 1.62
CA GLY A 586 -13.40 -29.00 1.83
C GLY A 586 -12.32 -29.89 2.42
N GLY A 587 -11.43 -29.32 3.25
CA GLY A 587 -10.48 -30.10 4.05
C GLY A 587 -10.43 -29.65 5.51
N ASP A 588 -9.67 -30.35 6.35
CA ASP A 588 -9.54 -30.00 7.77
C ASP A 588 -8.71 -28.71 7.91
N TYR A 589 -7.60 -28.63 7.18
CA TYR A 589 -6.66 -27.52 7.25
C TYR A 589 -6.22 -27.01 5.87
N SER A 590 -6.03 -25.69 5.78
CA SER A 590 -5.19 -25.08 4.75
C SER A 590 -3.80 -24.87 5.31
N VAL A 591 -2.79 -25.43 4.65
CA VAL A 591 -1.40 -25.45 5.14
C VAL A 591 -0.52 -24.57 4.28
N TYR A 592 0.20 -23.67 4.92
CA TYR A 592 1.00 -22.62 4.29
C TYR A 592 2.47 -22.80 4.67
N PRO A 593 3.41 -22.63 3.73
CA PRO A 593 4.84 -22.70 4.02
C PRO A 593 5.35 -21.55 4.92
N GLY A 594 4.51 -20.53 5.15
CA GLY A 594 4.79 -19.38 6.00
C GLY A 594 3.50 -18.61 6.27
N ASP A 595 3.60 -17.41 6.85
CA ASP A 595 2.43 -16.60 7.24
C ASP A 595 1.37 -16.47 6.11
N PRO A 596 0.07 -16.74 6.36
CA PRO A 596 -0.99 -16.66 5.36
C PRO A 596 -1.19 -15.30 4.70
N PHE A 597 -0.66 -14.20 5.27
CA PHE A 597 -0.65 -12.89 4.62
C PHE A 597 0.43 -12.77 3.55
N ARG A 598 1.43 -13.66 3.54
CA ARG A 598 2.56 -13.66 2.60
C ARG A 598 2.53 -14.83 1.64
N TYR A 599 1.99 -15.97 2.07
CA TYR A 599 2.01 -17.21 1.30
C TYR A 599 0.59 -17.65 0.95
N HIS A 600 0.45 -18.30 -0.21
CA HIS A 600 -0.73 -19.10 -0.50
C HIS A 600 -0.59 -20.47 0.16
N ALA A 601 -1.72 -21.09 0.52
CA ALA A 601 -1.69 -22.46 1.03
C ALA A 601 -1.16 -23.39 -0.07
N HIS A 602 -0.16 -24.21 0.26
CA HIS A 602 0.38 -25.23 -0.64
C HIS A 602 -0.42 -26.52 -0.58
N TYR A 603 -0.95 -26.84 0.61
CA TYR A 603 -1.68 -28.07 0.83
C TYR A 603 -3.09 -27.79 1.37
N LEU A 604 -4.03 -28.62 0.93
CA LEU A 604 -5.26 -28.89 1.63
C LEU A 604 -5.04 -30.20 2.40
N ALA A 605 -5.07 -30.15 3.73
CA ALA A 605 -4.70 -31.29 4.57
C ALA A 605 -5.90 -31.87 5.31
N ASN A 606 -6.01 -33.20 5.29
CA ASN A 606 -6.99 -33.97 6.04
C ASN A 606 -6.31 -34.98 6.96
N CYS A 607 -6.87 -35.16 8.15
CA CYS A 607 -6.44 -36.18 9.10
C CYS A 607 -7.33 -37.42 8.98
N TYR A 608 -6.71 -38.60 8.95
CA TYR A 608 -7.39 -39.88 8.99
C TYR A 608 -6.86 -40.71 10.16
N GLY A 609 -7.68 -41.65 10.64
CA GLY A 609 -7.21 -42.70 11.55
C GLY A 609 -6.24 -43.63 10.83
N TRP A 610 -5.29 -44.21 11.57
CA TRP A 610 -4.24 -45.07 11.01
C TRP A 610 -4.77 -46.21 10.13
N ASP A 611 -5.75 -46.95 10.64
CA ASP A 611 -6.41 -48.06 9.93
C ASP A 611 -7.77 -47.65 9.34
N GLN A 612 -8.05 -46.34 9.23
CA GLN A 612 -9.29 -45.86 8.67
C GLN A 612 -9.34 -46.15 7.17
N LYS A 613 -10.34 -46.90 6.73
CA LYS A 613 -10.62 -47.09 5.31
C LYS A 613 -11.08 -45.77 4.71
N ILE A 614 -10.33 -45.24 3.74
CA ILE A 614 -10.67 -44.03 3.01
C ILE A 614 -11.50 -44.40 1.77
N PRO A 615 -12.76 -43.96 1.65
CA PRO A 615 -13.55 -44.19 0.44
C PRO A 615 -12.85 -43.59 -0.79
N MET A 616 -12.83 -44.33 -1.91
CA MET A 616 -12.24 -43.83 -3.16
C MET A 616 -12.90 -42.53 -3.65
N LEU A 617 -14.19 -42.35 -3.36
CA LEU A 617 -14.90 -41.12 -3.70
C LEU A 617 -14.39 -39.92 -2.90
N ASP A 618 -14.05 -40.11 -1.62
CA ASP A 618 -13.50 -39.04 -0.79
C ASP A 618 -12.09 -38.67 -1.26
N LEU A 619 -11.29 -39.67 -1.62
CA LEU A 619 -9.95 -39.47 -2.18
C LEU A 619 -9.98 -38.67 -3.50
N THR A 620 -10.87 -39.05 -4.41
CA THR A 620 -11.04 -38.37 -5.70
C THR A 620 -11.64 -36.97 -5.53
N THR A 621 -12.59 -36.80 -4.61
CA THR A 621 -13.21 -35.50 -4.30
C THR A 621 -12.21 -34.54 -3.68
N SER A 622 -11.48 -34.96 -2.64
CA SER A 622 -10.47 -34.11 -1.99
C SER A 622 -9.29 -33.81 -2.91
N GLY A 623 -8.84 -34.79 -3.70
CA GLY A 623 -7.84 -34.57 -4.76
C GLY A 623 -8.32 -33.56 -5.81
N ARG A 624 -9.59 -33.64 -6.23
CA ARG A 624 -10.20 -32.70 -7.19
C ARG A 624 -10.32 -31.29 -6.59
N LEU A 625 -10.77 -31.18 -5.35
CA LEU A 625 -10.91 -29.90 -4.64
C LEU A 625 -9.56 -29.21 -4.50
N GLY A 626 -8.54 -29.93 -4.03
CA GLY A 626 -7.16 -29.41 -3.94
C GLY A 626 -6.64 -28.95 -5.31
N THR A 627 -6.74 -29.80 -6.33
CA THR A 627 -6.22 -29.49 -7.66
C THR A 627 -6.93 -28.31 -8.33
N ALA A 628 -8.25 -28.17 -8.14
CA ALA A 628 -9.03 -27.04 -8.66
C ALA A 628 -8.53 -25.69 -8.12
N VAL A 629 -7.98 -25.65 -6.91
CA VAL A 629 -7.37 -24.46 -6.31
C VAL A 629 -5.84 -24.48 -6.32
N LYS A 630 -5.23 -25.35 -7.15
CA LYS A 630 -3.77 -25.52 -7.30
C LYS A 630 -3.05 -25.82 -5.98
N LYS A 631 -3.65 -26.67 -5.14
CA LYS A 631 -3.07 -27.16 -3.88
C LYS A 631 -2.87 -28.68 -3.95
N GLY A 632 -1.78 -29.18 -3.38
CA GLY A 632 -1.60 -30.61 -3.16
C GLY A 632 -2.59 -31.11 -2.10
N PHE A 633 -3.17 -32.29 -2.30
CA PHE A 633 -4.00 -32.92 -1.28
C PHE A 633 -3.10 -33.71 -0.33
N LEU A 634 -2.98 -33.24 0.92
CA LEU A 634 -2.18 -33.88 1.95
C LEU A 634 -3.08 -34.72 2.85
N MET A 635 -2.75 -35.98 3.04
CA MET A 635 -3.40 -36.83 4.04
C MET A 635 -2.39 -37.24 5.10
N GLY A 636 -2.80 -37.21 6.37
CA GLY A 636 -1.94 -37.58 7.48
C GLY A 636 -2.65 -38.49 8.48
N ALA A 637 -1.89 -39.38 9.11
CA ALA A 637 -2.36 -40.24 10.19
C ALA A 637 -1.23 -40.47 11.21
N GLU A 638 -1.58 -40.55 12.48
CA GLU A 638 -0.64 -40.90 13.56
C GLU A 638 -0.43 -42.42 13.61
N LYS A 639 0.83 -42.87 13.59
CA LYS A 639 1.17 -44.28 13.80
C LYS A 639 0.89 -44.65 15.27
N PRO A 640 0.18 -45.75 15.54
CA PRO A 640 0.04 -46.29 16.90
C PRO A 640 1.43 -46.54 17.51
N SER A 641 1.65 -46.08 18.74
CA SER A 641 2.85 -46.41 19.51
C SER A 641 2.82 -47.89 19.90
N GLU A 642 3.94 -48.59 19.74
CA GLU A 642 4.07 -50.02 20.10
C GLU A 642 4.21 -50.24 21.63
N GLU A 643 4.34 -49.16 22.42
CA GLU A 643 4.39 -49.20 23.88
C GLU A 643 3.08 -48.63 24.49
N GLU A 644 2.37 -49.45 25.28
CA GLU A 644 1.22 -49.02 26.09
C GLU A 644 1.71 -48.11 27.22
N GLY A 645 1.34 -46.81 27.17
CA GLY A 645 1.65 -45.84 28.23
C GLY A 645 2.67 -44.75 27.89
N ALA A 646 3.12 -44.65 26.63
CA ALA A 646 3.98 -43.55 26.20
C ALA A 646 3.26 -42.19 26.27
N GLU A 647 3.96 -41.13 26.72
CA GLU A 647 3.39 -39.78 26.75
C GLU A 647 2.97 -39.32 25.34
N PRO A 648 1.86 -38.55 25.23
CA PRO A 648 1.39 -38.06 23.94
C PRO A 648 2.49 -37.24 23.24
N ASP A 649 2.79 -37.60 21.99
CA ASP A 649 3.87 -36.99 21.23
C ASP A 649 3.53 -35.53 20.88
N THR A 650 4.01 -34.61 21.71
CA THR A 650 3.86 -33.15 21.56
C THR A 650 4.48 -32.59 20.28
N THR A 651 5.27 -33.38 19.56
CA THR A 651 5.95 -32.99 18.31
C THR A 651 5.37 -33.65 17.06
N GLY A 652 4.39 -34.55 17.22
CA GLY A 652 3.80 -35.31 16.11
C GLY A 652 4.81 -36.14 15.31
N LYS A 653 5.96 -36.53 15.88
CA LYS A 653 7.00 -37.34 15.24
C LYS A 653 6.47 -38.68 14.70
N ASN A 654 5.42 -39.22 15.31
CA ASN A 654 4.79 -40.46 14.86
C ASN A 654 3.76 -40.29 13.73
N VAL A 655 3.59 -39.09 13.17
CA VAL A 655 2.66 -38.86 12.04
C VAL A 655 3.30 -39.21 10.70
N ARG A 656 2.59 -40.00 9.90
CA ARG A 656 2.91 -40.26 8.49
C ARG A 656 2.00 -39.43 7.61
N VAL A 657 2.58 -38.79 6.60
CA VAL A 657 1.85 -37.98 5.63
C VAL A 657 2.10 -38.46 4.19
N PHE A 658 1.10 -38.32 3.34
CA PHE A 658 1.17 -38.56 1.91
C PHE A 658 0.58 -37.36 1.17
N CYS A 659 1.23 -36.93 0.10
CA CYS A 659 0.68 -35.94 -0.82
C CYS A 659 0.16 -36.67 -2.06
N ILE A 660 -1.06 -36.35 -2.48
CA ILE A 660 -1.69 -36.89 -3.68
C ILE A 660 -1.89 -35.76 -4.67
N GLU A 661 -1.48 -36.02 -5.90
CA GLU A 661 -1.69 -35.15 -7.05
C GLU A 661 -2.24 -35.96 -8.22
N TRP A 662 -3.09 -35.34 -9.04
CA TRP A 662 -3.62 -35.98 -10.24
C TRP A 662 -2.53 -36.05 -11.32
N ALA A 663 -2.13 -37.26 -11.71
CA ALA A 663 -1.22 -37.46 -12.83
C ALA A 663 -1.97 -37.26 -14.17
N GLY A 664 -1.53 -36.28 -14.97
CA GLY A 664 -2.04 -36.07 -16.34
C GLY A 664 -2.75 -34.74 -16.61
N MET A 665 -2.37 -33.65 -15.92
CA MET A 665 -2.89 -32.31 -16.17
C MET A 665 -1.94 -31.45 -17.01
#